data_AF-A0ABD0SE94-F1
#
_entry.id   AF-A0ABD0SE94-F1
#
_cell.length_a   1.000
_cell.length_b   1.000
_cell.length_c   1.000
_cell.angle_alpha   90.00
_cell.angle_beta   90.00
_cell.angle_gamma   90.00
#
_symmetry.space_group_name_H-M   'P 1'
#
loop_
_entity.id
_entity.type
_entity.pdbx_description
1 polymer ?
#
loop_
_entity_poly.entity_id
_entity_poly.type
_entity_poly.pdbx_seq_one_letter_code
_entity_poly.pdbx_strand_id
1 'polypeptide(L)'
;MTVVPQVSRVRGLCHQLLMVILINVPTTSLGLAMGWVSLVSGEREEGTRIGEEAEGARVVAAAATTFLASLVGVPLSARALTYGRKFALIATSLCFVLCWSLKLAGGGWWVVTARVAAGLGGAGAYSISPLVAREMCEERIRGAAAAALVPAHNIGFLLMYLAADFAVPHQTVLWICLGMSLLHCAVFLLVPESPAYLAANKRDKEAVASLAWLRGVDVHHPSLVEELAALPPPDTAGISSFALLKDMLGNVSRRRAFIISFIAIVGQEACGVYTLMQFAERTFVLARDEDSPMTSALEMYPNATEILNATNVVNATNVLSATSALNVTSALNVTSALNATALDHGLHAMNATLVVRTNALLTPARQAVVLGAVQLVASTIALYLVETVGRRRLLVTSAFVTGGCLALATAAAWLGRGQWAGLALAGAVAADNVGLQPAPYALLADMFHYQFRSAAIMLASAAACIANAVEVVVFPALAASCGLPSALLLAALLTGLYTLFALLAVPETRGLTPEHIYRLRRIRVYDVVVFPALLAALLTGLYALFALLAVPETRGLNPRIHLQALSIWLGRGQTEVTVLVLGLDNSGKSTLLNALRPPEQRASNTVPTVAHQQEHFSSGGVSFSAWDVSGAPRHRALWERHYRRAHAVIFVVDSADHLRLVVAREELELMLAHPDMFGRRIPLLVFANKSDAPHALAPMQVASALGLERITDKPWHICAASALSGAGLMDGVSWLARQIRDMHLHH
;
A
#
# COMPACT_ATOMS: atom_id res chain seq x y z
N MET A 1 26.12 -5.65 -44.36
CA MET A 1 26.35 -6.09 -42.96
C MET A 1 27.84 -6.19 -42.72
N THR A 2 28.46 -5.14 -42.19
CA THR A 2 29.86 -5.20 -41.74
C THR A 2 29.90 -6.04 -40.45
N VAL A 3 30.66 -7.13 -40.46
CA VAL A 3 30.77 -8.04 -39.32
C VAL A 3 31.52 -7.33 -38.20
N VAL A 4 30.81 -6.91 -37.15
CA VAL A 4 31.44 -6.39 -35.92
C VAL A 4 32.42 -7.45 -35.40
N PRO A 5 33.72 -7.13 -35.24
CA PRO A 5 34.74 -8.06 -34.75
C PRO A 5 34.32 -8.74 -33.44
N GLN A 6 34.68 -10.02 -33.23
CA GLN A 6 34.36 -10.73 -31.98
C GLN A 6 34.86 -9.99 -30.73
N VAL A 7 36.04 -9.36 -30.81
CA VAL A 7 36.65 -8.61 -29.70
C VAL A 7 35.79 -7.38 -29.31
N SER A 8 35.27 -6.62 -30.26
CA SER A 8 34.41 -5.47 -29.95
C SER A 8 33.04 -5.91 -29.44
N ARG A 9 32.51 -7.06 -29.89
CA ARG A 9 31.28 -7.66 -29.31
C ARG A 9 31.47 -8.03 -27.84
N VAL A 10 32.59 -8.66 -27.48
CA VAL A 10 32.88 -9.02 -26.08
C VAL A 10 33.05 -7.75 -25.24
N ARG A 11 33.80 -6.75 -25.73
CA ARG A 11 33.99 -5.47 -25.04
C ARG A 11 32.66 -4.75 -24.79
N GLY A 12 31.81 -4.65 -25.80
CA GLY A 12 30.48 -4.05 -25.68
C GLY A 12 29.57 -4.78 -24.71
N LEU A 13 29.61 -6.12 -24.71
CA LEU A 13 28.87 -6.91 -23.73
C LEU A 13 29.36 -6.66 -22.30
N CYS A 14 30.68 -6.63 -22.07
CA CYS A 14 31.25 -6.33 -20.75
C CYS A 14 30.84 -4.95 -20.25
N HIS A 15 30.88 -3.91 -21.10
CA HIS A 15 30.42 -2.58 -20.72
C HIS A 15 28.94 -2.57 -20.35
N GLN A 16 28.08 -3.23 -21.14
CA GLN A 16 26.65 -3.29 -20.86
C GLN A 16 26.33 -4.06 -19.56
N LEU A 17 27.01 -5.19 -19.31
CA LEU A 17 26.85 -5.93 -18.05
C LEU A 17 27.31 -5.10 -16.84
N LEU A 18 28.46 -4.43 -16.95
CA LEU A 18 28.94 -3.52 -15.91
C LEU A 18 27.93 -2.39 -15.65
N MET A 19 27.34 -1.83 -16.70
CA MET A 19 26.29 -0.81 -16.58
C MET A 19 25.06 -1.33 -15.87
N VAL A 20 24.57 -2.53 -16.22
CA VAL A 20 23.41 -3.14 -15.55
C VAL A 20 23.67 -3.34 -14.05
N ILE A 21 24.89 -3.75 -13.67
CA ILE A 21 25.27 -3.89 -12.25
C ILE A 21 25.26 -2.52 -11.56
N LEU A 22 25.93 -1.52 -12.15
CA LEU A 22 26.03 -0.18 -11.56
C LEU A 22 24.65 0.49 -11.41
N ILE A 23 23.82 0.45 -12.45
CA ILE A 23 22.46 1.01 -12.45
C ILE A 23 21.59 0.43 -11.31
N ASN A 24 21.87 -0.79 -10.86
CA ASN A 24 21.11 -1.48 -9.82
C ASN A 24 21.75 -1.48 -8.43
N VAL A 25 22.86 -0.78 -8.20
CA VAL A 25 23.42 -0.58 -6.85
C VAL A 25 22.44 0.16 -5.91
N PRO A 26 21.68 1.19 -6.34
CA PRO A 26 20.63 1.80 -5.51
C PRO A 26 19.55 0.78 -5.11
N THR A 27 19.19 -0.13 -6.03
CA THR A 27 18.21 -1.19 -5.77
C THR A 27 18.73 -2.23 -4.78
N THR A 28 20.03 -2.55 -4.86
CA THR A 28 20.71 -3.40 -3.87
C THR A 28 20.70 -2.72 -2.50
N SER A 29 20.93 -1.40 -2.46
CA SER A 29 20.85 -0.59 -1.24
C SER A 29 19.44 -0.60 -0.64
N LEU A 30 18.41 -0.57 -1.48
CA LEU A 30 17.03 -0.70 -1.04
C LEU A 30 16.75 -2.08 -0.41
N GLY A 31 17.22 -3.16 -1.03
CA GLY A 31 17.11 -4.52 -0.50
C GLY A 31 17.78 -4.65 0.87
N LEU A 32 18.99 -4.10 1.04
CA LEU A 32 19.67 -4.02 2.33
C LEU A 32 18.84 -3.22 3.35
N ALA A 33 18.28 -2.07 2.95
CA ALA A 33 17.50 -1.21 3.85
C ALA A 33 16.19 -1.88 4.32
N MET A 34 15.56 -2.68 3.48
CA MET A 34 14.34 -3.43 3.79
C MET A 34 14.64 -4.69 4.61
N GLY A 35 15.68 -5.45 4.25
CA GLY A 35 16.14 -6.61 5.00
C GLY A 35 16.63 -6.28 6.42
N TRP A 36 17.03 -5.03 6.69
CA TRP A 36 17.50 -4.58 8.01
C TRP A 36 16.50 -4.87 9.15
N VAL A 37 15.20 -4.93 8.85
CA VAL A 37 14.17 -5.30 9.85
C VAL A 37 14.46 -6.68 10.45
N SER A 38 14.91 -7.63 9.62
CA SER A 38 15.24 -9.00 10.05
C SER A 38 16.52 -9.06 10.89
N LEU A 39 17.47 -8.16 10.68
CA LEU A 39 18.68 -8.08 11.50
C LEU A 39 18.38 -7.58 12.91
N VAL A 40 17.44 -6.64 13.04
CA VAL A 40 17.06 -6.04 14.33
C VAL A 40 16.06 -6.92 15.11
N SER A 41 15.29 -7.80 14.44
CA SER A 41 14.37 -8.72 15.12
C SER A 41 15.06 -9.86 15.85
N GLY A 42 16.27 -10.25 15.45
CA GLY A 42 17.00 -11.40 16.00
C GLY A 42 17.67 -11.16 17.36
N GLU A 43 17.86 -9.91 17.79
CA GLU A 43 18.43 -9.58 19.10
C GLU A 43 17.31 -9.20 20.08
N ARG A 44 16.68 -10.21 20.70
CA ARG A 44 15.88 -10.02 21.92
C ARG A 44 16.69 -10.45 23.14
N GLU A 45 16.98 -9.50 24.03
CA GLU A 45 17.29 -9.82 25.41
C GLU A 45 16.01 -10.29 26.12
N GLU A 46 16.08 -11.48 26.73
CA GLU A 46 15.07 -12.01 27.64
C GLU A 46 14.89 -11.06 28.84
N GLY A 47 13.79 -10.30 28.92
CA GLY A 47 13.63 -9.40 30.08
C GLY A 47 12.29 -8.70 30.32
N THR A 48 11.56 -8.24 29.30
CA THR A 48 10.37 -7.39 29.58
C THR A 48 9.18 -7.68 28.67
N ARG A 49 8.24 -8.49 29.18
CA ARG A 49 6.96 -8.86 28.52
C ARG A 49 5.93 -7.73 28.40
N ILE A 50 6.14 -6.55 29.02
CA ILE A 50 5.14 -5.44 29.03
C ILE A 50 5.29 -4.50 27.81
N GLY A 51 6.27 -4.71 26.92
CA GLY A 51 6.53 -3.85 25.75
C GLY A 51 6.29 -4.46 24.36
N GLU A 52 5.86 -5.73 24.26
CA GLU A 52 5.90 -6.47 22.98
C GLU A 52 4.87 -6.01 21.94
N GLU A 53 3.66 -5.60 22.36
CA GLU A 53 2.63 -5.10 21.43
C GLU A 53 2.95 -3.70 20.90
N ALA A 54 3.40 -2.79 21.77
CA ALA A 54 3.80 -1.44 21.39
C ALA A 54 4.99 -1.44 20.44
N GLU A 55 5.97 -2.34 20.63
CA GLU A 55 7.14 -2.45 19.76
C GLU A 55 6.80 -3.11 18.41
N GLY A 56 5.90 -4.11 18.39
CA GLY A 56 5.39 -4.68 17.14
C GLY A 56 4.70 -3.65 16.25
N ALA A 57 3.85 -2.79 16.84
CA ALA A 57 3.20 -1.69 16.14
C ALA A 57 4.20 -0.66 15.59
N ARG A 58 5.29 -0.38 16.32
CA ARG A 58 6.36 0.52 15.87
C ARG A 58 7.13 -0.04 14.68
N VAL A 59 7.43 -1.34 14.66
CA VAL A 59 8.09 -1.98 13.52
C VAL A 59 7.21 -1.91 12.27
N VAL A 60 5.92 -2.20 12.40
CA VAL A 60 4.95 -2.11 11.29
C VAL A 60 4.80 -0.67 10.79
N ALA A 61 4.67 0.30 11.70
CA ALA A 61 4.59 1.72 11.34
C ALA A 61 5.88 2.22 10.64
N ALA A 62 7.06 1.78 11.11
CA ALA A 62 8.33 2.11 10.48
C ALA A 62 8.47 1.49 9.07
N ALA A 63 7.96 0.28 8.88
CA ALA A 63 7.89 -0.38 7.57
C ALA A 63 6.98 0.40 6.60
N ALA A 64 5.76 0.74 7.02
CA ALA A 64 4.82 1.53 6.24
C ALA A 64 5.36 2.93 5.88
N THR A 65 6.11 3.57 6.79
CA THR A 65 6.73 4.89 6.56
C THR A 65 7.65 4.89 5.33
N THR A 66 8.35 3.79 5.06
CA THR A 66 9.23 3.67 3.88
C THR A 66 8.42 3.79 2.59
N PHE A 67 7.29 3.10 2.50
CA PHE A 67 6.41 3.13 1.33
C PHE A 67 5.67 4.46 1.17
N LEU A 68 5.22 5.05 2.29
CA LEU A 68 4.59 6.37 2.26
C LEU A 68 5.57 7.46 1.80
N ALA A 69 6.83 7.39 2.23
CA ALA A 69 7.87 8.30 1.74
C ALA A 69 8.13 8.13 0.23
N SER A 70 8.04 6.91 -0.31
CA SER A 70 8.14 6.66 -1.75
C SER A 70 7.09 7.41 -2.57
N LEU A 71 5.91 7.74 -2.02
CA LEU A 71 4.89 8.55 -2.71
C LEU A 71 5.39 9.96 -3.06
N VAL A 72 6.23 10.53 -2.20
CA VAL A 72 6.92 11.81 -2.45
C VAL A 72 8.16 11.57 -3.32
N GLY A 73 8.82 10.43 -3.16
CA GLY A 73 9.99 10.05 -3.95
C GLY A 73 9.71 9.88 -5.45
N VAL A 74 8.53 9.37 -5.83
CA VAL A 74 8.13 9.17 -7.23
C VAL A 74 8.12 10.47 -8.06
N PRO A 75 7.41 11.54 -7.67
CA PRO A 75 7.43 12.80 -8.42
C PRO A 75 8.81 13.49 -8.37
N LEU A 76 9.58 13.34 -7.27
CA LEU A 76 10.95 13.84 -7.20
C LEU A 76 11.86 13.13 -8.20
N SER A 77 11.73 11.80 -8.33
CA SER A 77 12.48 10.99 -9.29
C SER A 77 12.17 11.39 -10.72
N ALA A 78 10.91 11.69 -11.00
CA ALA A 78 10.48 12.21 -12.30
C ALA A 78 11.11 13.57 -12.64
N ARG A 79 11.16 14.46 -11.65
CA ARG A 79 11.83 15.74 -11.80
C ARG A 79 13.32 15.57 -12.01
N ALA A 80 13.95 14.62 -11.31
CA ALA A 80 15.35 14.27 -11.50
C ALA A 80 15.65 13.81 -12.94
N LEU A 81 14.77 13.01 -13.55
CA LEU A 81 14.90 12.56 -14.94
C LEU A 81 14.93 13.69 -15.98
N THR A 82 14.41 14.88 -15.66
CA THR A 82 14.50 16.05 -16.56
C THR A 82 15.93 16.60 -16.66
N TYR A 83 16.75 16.41 -15.62
CA TYR A 83 18.13 16.90 -15.56
C TYR A 83 19.15 15.93 -16.16
N GLY A 84 18.76 14.67 -16.36
CA GLY A 84 19.63 13.62 -16.88
C GLY A 84 19.40 12.28 -16.17
N ARG A 85 19.73 11.17 -16.83
CA ARG A 85 19.57 9.83 -16.24
C ARG A 85 20.67 9.57 -15.23
N LYS A 86 21.88 10.02 -15.57
CA LYS A 86 23.04 10.01 -14.68
C LYS A 86 22.80 10.75 -13.38
N PHE A 87 22.33 12.00 -13.46
CA PHE A 87 21.99 12.78 -12.28
C PHE A 87 20.92 12.09 -11.43
N ALA A 88 19.87 11.55 -12.07
CA ALA A 88 18.77 10.89 -11.36
C ALA A 88 19.24 9.64 -10.57
N LEU A 89 20.11 8.80 -11.13
CA LEU A 89 20.67 7.63 -10.43
C LEU A 89 21.62 8.02 -9.29
N ILE A 90 22.44 9.06 -9.48
CA ILE A 90 23.29 9.59 -8.41
C ILE A 90 22.44 10.16 -7.27
N ALA A 91 21.42 10.95 -7.58
CA ALA A 91 20.48 11.50 -6.59
C ALA A 91 19.78 10.38 -5.79
N THR A 92 19.35 9.32 -6.48
CA THR A 92 18.78 8.12 -5.86
C THR A 92 19.74 7.48 -4.86
N SER A 93 21.02 7.39 -5.23
CA SER A 93 22.06 6.82 -4.36
C SER A 93 22.38 7.70 -3.16
N LEU A 94 22.34 9.02 -3.34
CA LEU A 94 22.52 9.99 -2.25
C LEU A 94 21.42 9.87 -1.19
N CYS A 95 20.19 9.48 -1.57
CA CYS A 95 19.15 9.13 -0.59
C CYS A 95 19.56 7.94 0.29
N PHE A 96 20.25 6.93 -0.27
CA PHE A 96 20.77 5.81 0.52
C PHE A 96 22.00 6.20 1.35
N VAL A 97 22.90 7.04 0.83
CA VAL A 97 23.98 7.63 1.63
C VAL A 97 23.41 8.34 2.86
N LEU A 98 22.36 9.14 2.67
CA LEU A 98 21.64 9.79 3.76
C LEU A 98 21.02 8.77 4.72
N CYS A 99 20.30 7.77 4.21
CA CYS A 99 19.71 6.69 5.03
C CYS A 99 20.75 6.03 5.94
N TRP A 100 21.89 5.59 5.38
CA TRP A 100 22.92 4.89 6.14
C TRP A 100 23.64 5.81 7.13
N SER A 101 23.88 7.08 6.74
CA SER A 101 24.46 8.08 7.63
C SER A 101 23.57 8.38 8.84
N LEU A 102 22.25 8.49 8.62
CA LEU A 102 21.28 8.71 9.69
C LEU A 102 21.19 7.50 10.64
N LYS A 103 21.26 6.27 10.11
CA LYS A 103 21.33 5.05 10.95
C LYS A 103 22.61 5.01 11.80
N LEU A 104 23.75 5.43 11.24
CA LEU A 104 25.02 5.50 11.96
C LEU A 104 25.02 6.57 13.07
N ALA A 105 24.35 7.70 12.86
CA ALA A 105 24.30 8.80 13.81
C ALA A 105 23.65 8.41 15.15
N GLY A 106 22.75 7.41 15.16
CA GLY A 106 22.15 6.83 16.36
C GLY A 106 21.09 7.72 17.03
N GLY A 107 19.91 7.15 17.33
CA GLY A 107 18.85 7.79 18.13
C GLY A 107 17.43 7.53 17.61
N GLY A 108 16.42 7.81 18.45
CA GLY A 108 15.04 7.38 18.22
C GLY A 108 14.40 7.91 16.93
N TRP A 109 14.49 9.22 16.67
CA TRP A 109 13.94 9.84 15.45
C TRP A 109 14.80 9.63 14.20
N TRP A 110 16.09 9.31 14.37
CA TRP A 110 17.02 9.07 13.27
C TRP A 110 16.69 7.80 12.48
N VAL A 111 16.17 6.77 13.15
CA VAL A 111 15.73 5.54 12.49
C VAL A 111 14.52 5.78 11.59
N VAL A 112 13.55 6.58 12.04
CA VAL A 112 12.34 6.93 11.26
C VAL A 112 12.72 7.81 10.06
N THR A 113 13.56 8.82 10.27
CA THR A 113 14.03 9.69 9.18
C THR A 113 14.92 8.94 8.17
N ALA A 114 15.71 7.98 8.61
CA ALA A 114 16.44 7.08 7.72
C ALA A 114 15.49 6.25 6.82
N ARG A 115 14.35 5.81 7.34
CA ARG A 115 13.31 5.10 6.55
C ARG A 115 12.67 6.00 5.51
N VAL A 116 12.45 7.27 5.83
CA VAL A 116 11.99 8.27 4.86
C VAL A 116 13.03 8.41 3.73
N ALA A 117 14.32 8.56 4.07
CA ALA A 117 15.38 8.62 3.07
C ALA A 117 15.47 7.35 2.21
N ALA A 118 15.31 6.17 2.81
CA ALA A 118 15.25 4.89 2.09
C ALA A 118 14.04 4.83 1.14
N GLY A 119 12.87 5.33 1.53
CA GLY A 119 11.68 5.40 0.67
C GLY A 119 11.86 6.33 -0.52
N LEU A 120 12.42 7.52 -0.30
CA LEU A 120 12.76 8.45 -1.37
C LEU A 120 13.74 7.82 -2.39
N GLY A 121 14.79 7.16 -1.91
CA GLY A 121 15.73 6.41 -2.75
C GLY A 121 15.09 5.19 -3.41
N GLY A 122 14.17 4.52 -2.73
CA GLY A 122 13.50 3.33 -3.25
C GLY A 122 12.58 3.63 -4.43
N ALA A 123 11.85 4.76 -4.37
CA ALA A 123 11.06 5.24 -5.49
C ALA A 123 11.93 5.49 -6.74
N GLY A 124 13.11 6.10 -6.55
CA GLY A 124 14.08 6.31 -7.63
C GLY A 124 14.63 4.99 -8.18
N ALA A 125 15.00 4.05 -7.32
CA ALA A 125 15.52 2.74 -7.72
C ALA A 125 14.54 1.98 -8.62
N TYR A 126 13.26 1.88 -8.22
CA TYR A 126 12.24 1.16 -9.00
C TYR A 126 11.76 1.91 -10.25
N SER A 127 11.79 3.25 -10.25
CA SER A 127 11.32 4.04 -11.40
C SER A 127 12.41 4.31 -12.44
N ILE A 128 13.66 4.50 -12.00
CA ILE A 128 14.77 4.96 -12.85
C ILE A 128 15.62 3.80 -13.33
N SER A 129 16.00 2.84 -12.46
CA SER A 129 16.93 1.76 -12.85
C SER A 129 16.46 0.94 -14.06
N PRO A 130 15.22 0.41 -14.12
CA PRO A 130 14.79 -0.35 -15.29
C PRO A 130 14.67 0.50 -16.56
N LEU A 131 14.35 1.80 -16.42
CA LEU A 131 14.30 2.75 -17.53
C LEU A 131 15.70 2.97 -18.13
N VAL A 132 16.69 3.28 -17.28
CA VAL A 132 18.07 3.56 -17.72
C VAL A 132 18.74 2.31 -18.27
N ALA A 133 18.53 1.16 -17.64
CA ALA A 133 19.04 -0.12 -18.15
C ALA A 133 18.51 -0.40 -19.57
N ARG A 134 17.23 -0.09 -19.82
CA ARG A 134 16.59 -0.23 -21.13
C ARG A 134 17.13 0.76 -22.17
N GLU A 135 17.47 1.99 -21.76
CA GLU A 135 18.04 3.02 -22.65
C GLU A 135 19.52 2.75 -23.00
N MET A 136 20.27 2.06 -22.15
CA MET A 136 21.71 1.79 -22.35
C MET A 136 22.02 0.43 -23.02
N CYS A 137 21.14 -0.56 -22.85
CA CYS A 137 21.36 -1.91 -23.39
C CYS A 137 20.84 -2.08 -24.82
N GLU A 138 21.51 -2.93 -25.60
CA GLU A 138 21.07 -3.35 -26.93
C GLU A 138 19.75 -4.13 -26.87
N GLU A 139 19.03 -4.19 -27.99
CA GLU A 139 17.67 -4.77 -28.04
C GLU A 139 17.61 -6.23 -27.55
N ARG A 140 18.70 -6.99 -27.75
CA ARG A 140 18.78 -8.42 -27.44
C ARG A 140 18.71 -8.74 -25.95
N ILE A 141 19.31 -7.89 -25.11
CA ILE A 141 19.40 -8.10 -23.65
C ILE A 141 18.57 -7.06 -22.88
N ARG A 142 17.75 -6.29 -23.61
CA ARG A 142 17.05 -5.11 -23.10
C ARG A 142 16.01 -5.45 -22.02
N GLY A 143 15.28 -6.55 -22.17
CA GLY A 143 14.30 -7.01 -21.18
C GLY A 143 14.99 -7.60 -19.95
N ALA A 144 16.03 -8.42 -20.14
CA ALA A 144 16.85 -8.94 -19.05
C ALA A 144 17.52 -7.83 -18.24
N ALA A 145 18.05 -6.79 -18.90
CA ALA A 145 18.65 -5.63 -18.25
C ALA A 145 17.66 -4.85 -17.38
N ALA A 146 16.42 -4.69 -17.83
CA ALA A 146 15.36 -4.08 -17.04
C ALA A 146 14.91 -4.97 -15.87
N ALA A 147 14.86 -6.29 -16.08
CA ALA A 147 14.50 -7.28 -15.06
C ALA A 147 15.60 -7.48 -14.00
N ALA A 148 16.86 -7.09 -14.27
CA ALA A 148 17.99 -7.19 -13.35
C ALA A 148 17.81 -6.40 -12.04
N LEU A 149 16.83 -5.50 -11.99
CA LEU A 149 16.35 -4.86 -10.76
C LEU A 149 16.03 -5.89 -9.67
N VAL A 150 15.31 -6.95 -10.03
CA VAL A 150 14.80 -7.94 -9.09
C VAL A 150 15.93 -8.74 -8.41
N PRO A 151 16.85 -9.40 -9.13
CA PRO A 151 17.97 -10.07 -8.48
C PRO A 151 18.86 -9.10 -7.70
N ALA A 152 19.05 -7.86 -8.15
CA ALA A 152 19.80 -6.87 -7.38
C ALA A 152 19.14 -6.54 -6.03
N HIS A 153 17.81 -6.42 -6.00
CA HIS A 153 17.06 -6.27 -4.77
C HIS A 153 17.25 -7.46 -3.83
N ASN A 154 17.17 -8.68 -4.37
CA ASN A 154 17.32 -9.93 -3.61
C ASN A 154 18.74 -10.15 -3.08
N ILE A 155 19.76 -9.70 -3.82
CA ILE A 155 21.15 -9.68 -3.31
C ILE A 155 21.20 -8.87 -2.01
N GLY A 156 20.52 -7.73 -1.96
CA GLY A 156 20.46 -6.90 -0.75
C GLY A 156 19.79 -7.60 0.43
N PHE A 157 18.66 -8.28 0.22
CA PHE A 157 18.00 -9.08 1.27
C PHE A 157 18.91 -10.21 1.77
N LEU A 158 19.46 -11.01 0.85
CA LEU A 158 20.32 -12.14 1.20
C LEU A 158 21.55 -11.70 1.99
N LEU A 159 22.23 -10.62 1.58
CA LEU A 159 23.38 -10.09 2.31
C LEU A 159 23.00 -9.68 3.75
N MET A 160 21.81 -9.11 3.94
CA MET A 160 21.34 -8.73 5.27
C MET A 160 20.96 -9.94 6.13
N TYR A 161 20.32 -10.95 5.54
CA TYR A 161 20.03 -12.22 6.24
C TYR A 161 21.32 -12.96 6.63
N LEU A 162 22.33 -12.97 5.76
CA LEU A 162 23.65 -13.51 6.08
C LEU A 162 24.32 -12.72 7.20
N ALA A 163 24.27 -11.39 7.15
CA ALA A 163 24.81 -10.55 8.22
C ALA A 163 24.14 -10.86 9.58
N ALA A 164 22.83 -11.15 9.57
CA ALA A 164 22.09 -11.55 10.76
C ALA A 164 22.48 -12.95 11.27
N ASP A 165 22.56 -13.96 10.39
CA ASP A 165 22.93 -15.33 10.77
C ASP A 165 24.39 -15.42 11.28
N PHE A 166 25.31 -14.63 10.69
CA PHE A 166 26.70 -14.54 11.14
C PHE A 166 26.91 -13.59 12.34
N ALA A 167 25.84 -13.00 12.88
CA ALA A 167 25.90 -12.05 14.00
C ALA A 167 26.94 -10.93 13.77
N VAL A 168 27.00 -10.39 12.54
CA VAL A 168 27.94 -9.31 12.20
C VAL A 168 27.53 -8.04 12.97
N PRO A 169 28.47 -7.33 13.63
CA PRO A 169 28.13 -6.13 14.38
C PRO A 169 27.41 -5.08 13.54
N HIS A 170 26.30 -4.53 14.05
CA HIS A 170 25.44 -3.56 13.33
C HIS A 170 26.21 -2.39 12.73
N GLN A 171 27.17 -1.83 13.47
CA GLN A 171 27.99 -0.70 12.99
C GLN A 171 28.81 -1.08 11.74
N THR A 172 29.37 -2.28 11.71
CA THR A 172 30.14 -2.78 10.57
C THR A 172 29.26 -2.89 9.32
N VAL A 173 28.05 -3.45 9.48
CA VAL A 173 27.09 -3.56 8.38
C VAL A 173 26.72 -2.18 7.83
N LEU A 174 26.46 -1.20 8.72
CA LEU A 174 26.11 0.16 8.32
C LEU A 174 27.24 0.86 7.55
N TRP A 175 28.50 0.70 7.97
CA TRP A 175 29.66 1.25 7.25
C TRP A 175 29.84 0.61 5.87
N ILE A 176 29.62 -0.70 5.74
CA ILE A 176 29.67 -1.41 4.44
C ILE A 176 28.58 -0.86 3.51
N CYS A 177 27.34 -0.73 4.00
CA CYS A 177 26.22 -0.19 3.23
C CYS A 177 26.47 1.26 2.77
N LEU A 178 26.97 2.12 3.67
CA LEU A 178 27.34 3.50 3.36
C LEU A 178 28.45 3.55 2.30
N GLY A 179 29.50 2.76 2.47
CA GLY A 179 30.62 2.67 1.54
C GLY A 179 30.18 2.23 0.14
N MET A 180 29.28 1.25 0.04
CA MET A 180 28.71 0.81 -1.23
C MET A 180 27.96 1.95 -1.96
N SER A 181 27.10 2.69 -1.25
CA SER A 181 26.34 3.80 -1.86
C SER A 181 27.24 4.98 -2.26
N LEU A 182 28.25 5.32 -1.45
CA LEU A 182 29.24 6.36 -1.76
C LEU A 182 30.10 5.99 -2.97
N LEU A 183 30.59 4.74 -3.02
CA LEU A 183 31.38 4.23 -4.14
C LEU A 183 30.58 4.31 -5.43
N HIS A 184 29.30 3.93 -5.40
CA HIS A 184 28.43 4.07 -6.56
C HIS A 184 28.32 5.53 -7.03
N CYS A 185 28.08 6.49 -6.12
CA CYS A 185 28.06 7.92 -6.48
C CYS A 185 29.36 8.35 -7.18
N ALA A 186 30.52 7.93 -6.67
CA ALA A 186 31.82 8.28 -7.25
C ALA A 186 32.05 7.63 -8.63
N VAL A 187 31.80 6.32 -8.76
CA VAL A 187 32.01 5.57 -10.00
C VAL A 187 31.03 6.02 -11.10
N PHE A 188 29.77 6.29 -10.76
CA PHE A 188 28.76 6.68 -11.74
C PHE A 188 29.03 8.07 -12.34
N LEU A 189 29.87 8.91 -11.72
CA LEU A 189 30.38 10.14 -12.33
C LEU A 189 31.26 9.90 -13.56
N LEU A 190 31.85 8.71 -13.71
CA LEU A 190 32.69 8.35 -14.86
C LEU A 190 31.88 7.77 -16.02
N VAL A 191 30.62 7.38 -15.77
CA VAL A 191 29.74 6.74 -16.75
C VAL A 191 29.18 7.78 -17.73
N PRO A 192 29.13 7.49 -19.05
CA PRO A 192 28.51 8.38 -20.02
C PRO A 192 26.98 8.48 -19.82
N GLU A 193 26.40 9.59 -20.23
CA GLU A 193 24.94 9.79 -20.13
C GLU A 193 24.19 8.93 -21.17
N SER A 194 22.92 8.62 -20.89
CA SER A 194 22.06 7.81 -21.76
C SER A 194 22.02 8.35 -23.21
N PRO A 195 22.29 7.50 -24.24
CA PRO A 195 22.19 7.92 -25.64
C PRO A 195 20.80 8.44 -26.02
N ALA A 196 19.74 7.82 -25.50
CA ALA A 196 18.36 8.22 -25.78
C ALA A 196 18.04 9.62 -25.23
N TYR A 197 18.59 9.96 -24.05
CA TYR A 197 18.44 11.30 -23.49
C TYR A 197 19.20 12.36 -24.29
N LEU A 198 20.42 12.04 -24.73
CA LEU A 198 21.25 12.96 -25.50
C LEU A 198 20.62 13.25 -26.87
N ALA A 199 20.11 12.24 -27.56
CA ALA A 199 19.36 12.39 -28.81
C ALA A 199 18.08 13.22 -28.63
N ALA A 200 17.30 12.94 -27.58
CA ALA A 200 16.10 13.71 -27.26
C ALA A 200 16.40 15.21 -26.98
N ASN A 201 17.61 15.55 -26.52
CA ASN A 201 18.02 16.94 -26.25
C ASN A 201 18.89 17.56 -27.36
N LYS A 202 18.86 17.03 -28.60
CA LYS A 202 19.62 17.56 -29.75
C LYS A 202 21.15 17.53 -29.57
N ARG A 203 21.67 16.59 -28.77
CA ARG A 203 23.10 16.40 -28.50
C ARG A 203 23.65 15.16 -29.20
N ASP A 204 23.46 15.08 -30.52
CA ASP A 204 23.72 13.86 -31.30
C ASP A 204 25.18 13.41 -31.26
N LYS A 205 26.14 14.35 -31.27
CA LYS A 205 27.58 14.01 -31.19
C LYS A 205 27.92 13.25 -29.90
N GLU A 206 27.32 13.66 -28.79
CA GLU A 206 27.52 13.00 -27.50
C GLU A 206 26.72 11.70 -27.41
N ALA A 207 25.54 11.65 -28.02
CA ALA A 207 24.75 10.43 -28.13
C ALA A 207 25.53 9.32 -28.85
N VAL A 208 26.19 9.65 -29.97
CA VAL A 208 27.06 8.72 -30.70
C VAL A 208 28.25 8.28 -29.85
N ALA A 209 28.91 9.20 -29.14
CA ALA A 209 30.03 8.85 -28.28
C ALA A 209 29.62 7.91 -27.13
N SER A 210 28.48 8.17 -26.49
CA SER A 210 27.92 7.29 -25.46
C SER A 210 27.57 5.92 -26.01
N LEU A 211 26.92 5.87 -27.18
CA LEU A 211 26.55 4.63 -27.85
C LEU A 211 27.80 3.82 -28.27
N ALA A 212 28.81 4.47 -28.82
CA ALA A 212 30.08 3.85 -29.20
C ALA A 212 30.78 3.21 -27.99
N TRP A 213 30.80 3.91 -26.85
CA TRP A 213 31.32 3.38 -25.60
C TRP A 213 30.55 2.14 -25.14
N LEU A 214 29.22 2.21 -25.09
CA LEU A 214 28.35 1.08 -24.69
C LEU A 214 28.48 -0.14 -25.61
N ARG A 215 28.63 0.09 -26.92
CA ARG A 215 28.78 -0.98 -27.92
C ARG A 215 30.22 -1.46 -28.07
N GLY A 216 31.19 -0.81 -27.42
CA GLY A 216 32.59 -1.19 -27.48
C GLY A 216 33.24 -0.98 -28.85
N VAL A 217 32.70 -0.08 -29.66
CA VAL A 217 33.17 0.24 -31.03
C VAL A 217 33.69 1.67 -31.11
N ASP A 218 34.30 2.02 -32.25
CA ASP A 218 34.71 3.39 -32.54
C ASP A 218 33.50 4.29 -32.87
N VAL A 219 33.64 5.60 -32.60
CA VAL A 219 32.59 6.62 -32.83
C VAL A 219 32.14 6.68 -34.29
N HIS A 220 33.01 6.34 -35.25
CA HIS A 220 32.71 6.36 -36.68
C HIS A 220 32.23 5.01 -37.23
N HIS A 221 31.95 4.02 -36.37
CA HIS A 221 31.55 2.70 -36.82
C HIS A 221 30.15 2.73 -37.50
N PRO A 222 29.98 2.14 -38.70
CA PRO A 222 28.75 2.28 -39.49
C PRO A 222 27.49 1.69 -38.82
N SER A 223 27.65 0.71 -37.92
CA SER A 223 26.52 0.15 -37.16
C SER A 223 25.83 1.16 -36.24
N LEU A 224 26.53 2.23 -35.84
CA LEU A 224 25.97 3.26 -34.95
C LEU A 224 24.98 4.16 -35.68
N VAL A 225 25.08 4.29 -37.01
CA VAL A 225 24.22 5.20 -37.79
C VAL A 225 22.76 4.73 -37.76
N GLU A 226 22.55 3.43 -37.97
CA GLU A 226 21.22 2.82 -37.94
C GLU A 226 20.61 2.88 -36.52
N GLU A 227 21.42 2.58 -35.50
CA GLU A 227 20.96 2.59 -34.11
C GLU A 227 20.69 4.02 -33.60
N LEU A 228 21.48 5.01 -34.02
CA LEU A 228 21.23 6.43 -33.75
C LEU A 228 19.92 6.90 -34.40
N ALA A 229 19.63 6.46 -35.63
CA ALA A 229 18.39 6.79 -36.32
C ALA A 229 17.14 6.18 -35.65
N ALA A 230 17.31 5.11 -34.87
CA ALA A 230 16.24 4.47 -34.10
C ALA A 230 15.98 5.14 -32.73
N LEU A 231 16.81 6.10 -32.31
CA LEU A 231 16.63 6.84 -31.05
C LEU A 231 15.44 7.80 -31.11
N PRO A 232 14.87 8.18 -29.95
CA PRO A 232 13.73 9.10 -29.91
C PRO A 232 14.07 10.45 -30.55
N PRO A 233 13.13 11.05 -31.31
CA PRO A 233 13.34 12.34 -31.97
C PRO A 233 13.40 13.49 -30.94
N PRO A 234 14.06 14.61 -31.30
CA PRO A 234 14.36 15.72 -30.41
C PRO A 234 13.15 16.52 -29.91
N ASP A 235 11.97 16.38 -30.52
CA ASP A 235 10.76 17.13 -30.15
C ASP A 235 10.06 16.59 -28.89
N THR A 236 10.66 15.60 -28.22
CA THR A 236 10.12 14.98 -27.00
C THR A 236 10.59 15.66 -25.70
N ALA A 237 11.59 16.55 -25.76
CA ALA A 237 12.16 17.21 -24.59
C ALA A 237 11.38 18.49 -24.21
N GLY A 238 10.91 18.57 -22.96
CA GLY A 238 10.37 19.82 -22.37
C GLY A 238 8.87 19.84 -22.05
N ILE A 239 8.13 18.79 -22.40
CA ILE A 239 6.70 18.68 -22.03
C ILE A 239 6.60 18.24 -20.57
N SER A 240 5.82 18.97 -19.76
CA SER A 240 5.55 18.60 -18.37
C SER A 240 4.97 17.18 -18.27
N SER A 241 5.46 16.37 -17.33
CA SER A 241 4.96 15.01 -17.07
C SER A 241 3.44 14.98 -16.86
N PHE A 242 2.87 16.03 -16.28
CA PHE A 242 1.43 16.15 -16.08
C PHE A 242 0.66 16.34 -17.39
N ALA A 243 1.22 17.13 -18.33
CA ALA A 243 0.62 17.31 -19.65
C ALA A 243 0.69 16.01 -20.47
N LEU A 244 1.81 15.28 -20.40
CA LEU A 244 1.96 13.97 -21.00
C LEU A 244 0.97 12.95 -20.42
N LEU A 245 0.76 12.98 -19.10
CA LEU A 245 -0.22 12.13 -18.44
C LEU A 245 -1.65 12.45 -18.91
N LYS A 246 -1.99 13.75 -19.01
CA LYS A 246 -3.28 14.20 -19.52
C LYS A 246 -3.52 13.73 -20.96
N ASP A 247 -2.52 13.85 -21.84
CA ASP A 247 -2.59 13.37 -23.22
C ASP A 247 -2.72 11.83 -23.29
N MET A 248 -1.95 11.12 -22.46
CA MET A 248 -2.00 9.67 -22.35
C MET A 248 -3.39 9.18 -21.95
N LEU A 249 -4.00 9.80 -20.92
CA LEU A 249 -5.33 9.44 -20.41
C LEU A 249 -6.47 9.95 -21.29
N GLY A 250 -6.24 10.98 -22.11
CA GLY A 250 -7.20 11.51 -23.07
C GLY A 250 -7.50 10.52 -24.21
N ASN A 251 -6.49 9.81 -24.70
CA ASN A 251 -6.67 8.83 -25.78
C ASN A 251 -7.19 7.49 -25.23
N VAL A 252 -8.30 7.00 -25.79
CA VAL A 252 -8.97 5.77 -25.33
C VAL A 252 -8.03 4.55 -25.37
N SER A 253 -7.24 4.37 -26.42
CA SER A 253 -6.36 3.20 -26.57
C SER A 253 -5.22 3.23 -25.55
N ARG A 254 -4.58 4.39 -25.37
CA ARG A 254 -3.50 4.58 -24.39
C ARG A 254 -4.02 4.45 -22.96
N ARG A 255 -5.19 5.01 -22.66
CA ARG A 255 -5.85 4.88 -21.35
C ARG A 255 -6.13 3.42 -21.01
N ARG A 256 -6.62 2.63 -21.97
CA ARG A 256 -6.89 1.19 -21.78
C ARG A 256 -5.61 0.40 -21.50
N ALA A 257 -4.55 0.64 -22.27
CA ALA A 257 -3.24 0.03 -22.03
C ALA A 257 -2.68 0.41 -20.64
N PHE A 258 -2.88 1.67 -20.22
CA PHE A 258 -2.48 2.15 -18.91
C PHE A 258 -3.20 1.39 -17.80
N ILE A 259 -4.54 1.28 -17.86
CA ILE A 259 -5.34 0.60 -16.84
C ILE A 259 -4.91 -0.87 -16.68
N ILE A 260 -4.64 -1.58 -17.78
CA ILE A 260 -4.18 -2.97 -17.72
C ILE A 260 -2.83 -3.07 -17.01
N SER A 261 -1.86 -2.22 -17.39
CA SER A 261 -0.53 -2.24 -16.77
C SER A 261 -0.56 -1.78 -15.31
N PHE A 262 -1.40 -0.78 -15.01
CA PHE A 262 -1.61 -0.26 -13.66
C PHE A 262 -2.10 -1.37 -12.72
N ILE A 263 -3.10 -2.15 -13.16
CA ILE A 263 -3.61 -3.28 -12.37
C ILE A 263 -2.60 -4.42 -12.30
N ALA A 264 -1.84 -4.67 -13.36
CA ALA A 264 -0.79 -5.68 -13.34
C ALA A 264 0.25 -5.40 -12.25
N ILE A 265 0.63 -4.12 -12.07
CA ILE A 265 1.58 -3.68 -11.04
C ILE A 265 0.93 -3.69 -9.65
N VAL A 266 -0.19 -2.98 -9.46
CA VAL A 266 -0.87 -2.90 -8.15
C VAL A 266 -1.31 -4.27 -7.65
N GLY A 267 -1.80 -5.12 -8.56
CA GLY A 267 -2.25 -6.46 -8.23
C GLY A 267 -1.10 -7.40 -7.85
N GLN A 268 0.10 -7.21 -8.40
CA GLN A 268 1.29 -7.95 -7.98
C GLN A 268 1.70 -7.58 -6.56
N GLU A 269 1.75 -6.28 -6.23
CA GLU A 269 2.02 -5.85 -4.85
C GLU A 269 0.99 -6.48 -3.90
N ALA A 270 -0.30 -6.39 -4.22
CA ALA A 270 -1.38 -6.94 -3.40
C ALA A 270 -1.38 -8.48 -3.18
N CYS A 271 -0.49 -9.25 -3.82
CA CYS A 271 -0.42 -10.71 -3.68
C CYS A 271 0.12 -11.18 -2.32
N GLY A 272 0.64 -10.28 -1.45
CA GLY A 272 1.03 -10.64 -0.08
C GLY A 272 2.46 -11.15 0.07
N VAL A 273 3.15 -11.45 -1.04
CA VAL A 273 4.47 -12.09 -1.02
C VAL A 273 5.54 -11.15 -0.52
N TYR A 274 5.43 -9.85 -0.81
CA TYR A 274 6.38 -8.86 -0.37
C TYR A 274 6.44 -8.75 1.16
N THR A 275 5.27 -8.72 1.82
CA THR A 275 5.21 -8.66 3.28
C THR A 275 5.77 -9.91 3.95
N LEU A 276 5.61 -11.09 3.32
CA LEU A 276 6.25 -12.33 3.78
C LEU A 276 7.78 -12.22 3.80
N MET A 277 8.39 -11.51 2.84
CA MET A 277 9.84 -11.29 2.80
C MET A 277 10.30 -10.33 3.89
N GLN A 278 9.55 -9.24 4.07
CA GLN A 278 9.89 -8.21 5.05
C GLN A 278 9.84 -8.74 6.49
N PHE A 279 8.95 -9.70 6.77
CA PHE A 279 8.79 -10.35 8.07
C PHE A 279 9.13 -11.85 8.02
N ALA A 280 10.10 -12.25 7.18
CA ALA A 280 10.41 -13.67 6.92
C ALA A 280 10.66 -14.48 8.20
N GLU A 281 11.55 -14.01 9.07
CA GLU A 281 11.87 -14.66 10.36
C GLU A 281 10.61 -14.85 11.21
N ARG A 282 9.85 -13.77 11.42
CA ARG A 282 8.62 -13.81 12.23
C ARG A 282 7.55 -14.70 11.61
N THR A 283 7.45 -14.75 10.29
CA THR A 283 6.51 -15.62 9.58
C THR A 283 6.86 -17.09 9.80
N PHE A 284 8.15 -17.45 9.74
CA PHE A 284 8.59 -18.81 10.03
C PHE A 284 8.43 -19.20 11.49
N VAL A 285 8.62 -18.26 12.42
CA VAL A 285 8.31 -18.46 13.85
C VAL A 285 6.81 -18.73 14.03
N LEU A 286 5.94 -17.87 13.48
CA LEU A 286 4.49 -18.05 13.54
C LEU A 286 4.01 -19.33 12.85
N ALA A 287 4.72 -19.81 11.84
CA ALA A 287 4.40 -21.05 11.16
C ALA A 287 4.79 -22.31 11.96
N ARG A 288 5.62 -22.19 13.01
CA ARG A 288 6.17 -23.34 13.74
C ARG A 288 5.32 -23.88 14.90
N ASP A 289 4.29 -23.16 15.36
CA ASP A 289 3.46 -23.53 16.52
C ASP A 289 4.30 -23.96 17.75
N GLU A 290 4.78 -22.99 18.55
CA GLU A 290 5.43 -23.31 19.84
C GLU A 290 4.46 -24.02 20.82
N ASP A 291 3.14 -23.88 20.61
CA ASP A 291 2.08 -24.47 21.43
C ASP A 291 1.63 -25.88 21.00
N SER A 292 2.37 -26.57 20.12
CA SER A 292 2.01 -27.95 19.75
C SER A 292 2.05 -28.88 21.00
N PRO A 293 1.11 -29.82 21.17
CA PRO A 293 1.10 -30.74 22.32
C PRO A 293 2.34 -31.66 22.42
N MET A 294 3.24 -31.65 21.42
CA MET A 294 4.53 -32.32 21.49
C MET A 294 5.61 -31.51 22.24
N THR A 295 5.56 -30.18 22.22
CA THR A 295 6.49 -29.32 22.97
C THR A 295 6.12 -29.26 24.46
N SER A 296 4.83 -29.27 24.80
CA SER A 296 4.37 -29.39 26.20
C SER A 296 4.62 -30.79 26.80
N ALA A 297 4.69 -31.83 25.98
CA ALA A 297 5.14 -33.15 26.42
C ALA A 297 6.63 -33.17 26.81
N LEU A 298 7.46 -32.27 26.26
CA LEU A 298 8.88 -32.15 26.61
C LEU A 298 9.10 -31.43 27.94
N GLU A 299 8.24 -30.49 28.34
CA GLU A 299 8.27 -29.87 29.68
C GLU A 299 7.82 -30.85 30.79
N MET A 300 7.04 -31.88 30.44
CA MET A 300 6.58 -32.92 31.37
C MET A 300 7.66 -33.97 31.71
N TYR A 301 8.78 -34.01 30.97
CA TYR A 301 9.90 -34.93 31.19
C TYR A 301 11.24 -34.18 31.33
N PRO A 302 11.59 -33.71 32.54
CA PRO A 302 12.81 -32.94 32.80
C PRO A 302 14.13 -33.70 32.54
N ASN A 303 14.07 -35.02 32.29
CA ASN A 303 15.25 -35.85 32.05
C ASN A 303 15.63 -36.00 30.56
N ALA A 304 14.86 -35.42 29.63
CA ALA A 304 15.21 -35.47 28.20
C ALA A 304 16.46 -34.63 27.86
N THR A 305 16.71 -33.57 28.64
CA THR A 305 17.93 -32.74 28.55
C THR A 305 19.18 -33.46 29.05
N GLU A 306 19.05 -34.36 30.04
CA GLU A 306 20.17 -35.21 30.50
C GLU A 306 20.57 -36.28 29.45
N ILE A 307 19.61 -36.82 28.70
CA ILE A 307 19.90 -37.78 27.62
C ILE A 307 20.62 -37.09 26.43
N LEU A 308 20.27 -35.82 26.15
CA LEU A 308 20.94 -35.00 25.15
C LEU A 308 22.37 -34.59 25.58
N ASN A 309 22.59 -34.31 26.87
CA ASN A 309 23.95 -34.05 27.37
C ASN A 309 24.80 -35.32 27.44
N ALA A 310 24.23 -36.47 27.78
CA ALA A 310 24.94 -37.75 27.77
C ALA A 310 25.34 -38.20 26.34
N THR A 311 24.59 -37.80 25.31
CA THR A 311 24.90 -38.09 23.91
C THR A 311 25.89 -37.10 23.29
N ASN A 312 26.02 -35.88 23.82
CA ASN A 312 27.08 -34.94 23.43
C ASN A 312 28.48 -35.34 23.94
N VAL A 313 28.58 -36.24 24.93
CA VAL A 313 29.86 -36.80 25.41
C VAL A 313 30.37 -37.95 24.53
N VAL A 314 29.54 -38.50 23.63
CA VAL A 314 29.98 -39.52 22.68
C VAL A 314 30.53 -38.83 21.43
N ASN A 315 31.79 -38.42 21.54
CA ASN A 315 32.62 -37.86 20.48
C ASN A 315 32.45 -38.58 19.13
N ALA A 316 32.42 -37.77 18.07
CA ALA A 316 32.24 -38.07 16.66
C ALA A 316 33.30 -38.98 16.00
N THR A 317 34.00 -39.81 16.77
CA THR A 317 35.04 -40.74 16.28
C THR A 317 34.72 -42.22 16.50
N ASN A 318 33.82 -42.57 17.43
CA ASN A 318 33.58 -43.98 17.80
C ASN A 318 32.39 -44.66 17.09
N VAL A 319 31.57 -43.92 16.34
CA VAL A 319 30.42 -44.50 15.61
C VAL A 319 30.81 -45.08 14.25
N LEU A 320 31.93 -44.63 13.67
CA LEU A 320 32.48 -45.22 12.44
C LEU A 320 33.28 -46.51 12.69
N SER A 321 33.65 -46.81 13.94
CA SER A 321 34.27 -48.10 14.32
C SER A 321 33.25 -49.16 14.77
N ALA A 322 32.04 -48.76 15.17
CA ALA A 322 31.01 -49.68 15.67
C ALA A 322 30.17 -50.36 14.58
N THR A 323 30.33 -49.98 13.31
CA THR A 323 29.67 -50.62 12.15
C THR A 323 30.26 -51.98 11.76
N SER A 324 31.33 -52.45 12.42
CA SER A 324 31.97 -53.73 12.12
C SER A 324 31.73 -54.86 13.14
N ALA A 325 30.94 -54.63 14.21
CA ALA A 325 30.86 -55.57 15.34
C ALA A 325 29.45 -56.02 15.75
N LEU A 326 28.42 -55.83 14.92
CA LEU A 326 27.09 -56.41 15.19
C LEU A 326 26.91 -57.73 14.43
N ASN A 327 27.32 -58.81 15.10
CA ASN A 327 27.01 -60.18 14.73
C ASN A 327 25.50 -60.37 14.56
N VAL A 328 25.10 -60.74 13.35
CA VAL A 328 23.72 -60.92 12.86
C VAL A 328 22.96 -62.08 13.54
N THR A 329 23.56 -62.77 14.51
CA THR A 329 22.97 -63.98 15.13
C THR A 329 22.22 -63.74 16.45
N SER A 330 22.34 -62.58 17.10
CA SER A 330 21.60 -62.28 18.34
C SER A 330 20.28 -61.50 18.14
N ALA A 331 20.04 -60.94 16.95
CA ALA A 331 18.84 -60.17 16.63
C ALA A 331 17.60 -61.05 16.31
N LEU A 332 17.78 -62.37 16.13
CA LEU A 332 16.68 -63.27 15.74
C LEU A 332 15.87 -63.85 16.92
N ASN A 333 16.30 -63.64 18.17
CA ASN A 333 15.61 -64.20 19.35
C ASN A 333 14.71 -63.21 20.12
N VAL A 334 14.49 -61.99 19.61
CA VAL A 334 13.63 -60.97 20.27
C VAL A 334 12.27 -60.77 19.56
N THR A 335 11.97 -61.55 18.52
CA THR A 335 10.76 -61.39 17.69
C THR A 335 9.44 -61.78 18.36
N SER A 336 9.43 -62.23 19.63
CA SER A 336 8.20 -62.61 20.34
C SER A 336 7.71 -61.60 21.39
N ALA A 337 8.28 -60.39 21.48
CA ALA A 337 7.89 -59.42 22.54
C ALA A 337 7.76 -57.95 22.08
N LEU A 338 7.68 -57.67 20.77
CA LEU A 338 7.40 -56.32 20.30
C LEU A 338 5.90 -56.12 20.15
N ASN A 339 5.24 -55.70 21.24
CA ASN A 339 3.89 -55.13 21.19
C ASN A 339 3.86 -53.98 20.18
N ALA A 340 2.81 -53.89 19.35
CA ALA A 340 2.63 -52.82 18.37
C ALA A 340 2.74 -51.41 18.98
N THR A 341 2.43 -51.26 20.27
CA THR A 341 2.58 -50.02 21.04
C THR A 341 4.04 -49.63 21.30
N ALA A 342 4.96 -50.59 21.43
CA ALA A 342 6.39 -50.31 21.62
C ALA A 342 7.06 -49.87 20.31
N LEU A 343 6.61 -50.41 19.17
CA LEU A 343 7.04 -49.97 17.85
C LEU A 343 6.53 -48.55 17.54
N ASP A 344 5.28 -48.26 17.91
CA ASP A 344 4.67 -46.93 17.78
C ASP A 344 5.36 -45.89 18.67
N HIS A 345 5.65 -46.22 19.93
CA HIS A 345 6.45 -45.36 20.81
C HIS A 345 7.89 -45.16 20.31
N GLY A 346 8.53 -46.19 19.72
CA GLY A 346 9.86 -46.07 19.11
C GLY A 346 9.88 -45.18 17.86
N LEU A 347 8.85 -45.28 17.02
CA LEU A 347 8.67 -44.41 15.85
C LEU A 347 8.37 -42.96 16.26
N HIS A 348 7.53 -42.76 17.28
CA HIS A 348 7.25 -41.45 17.84
C HIS A 348 8.50 -40.82 18.47
N ALA A 349 9.32 -41.60 19.18
CA ALA A 349 10.59 -41.14 19.75
C ALA A 349 11.63 -40.81 18.66
N MET A 350 11.75 -41.64 17.62
CA MET A 350 12.61 -41.33 16.46
C MET A 350 12.13 -40.06 15.74
N ASN A 351 10.83 -39.90 15.51
CA ASN A 351 10.27 -38.70 14.89
C ASN A 351 10.53 -37.46 15.77
N ALA A 352 10.36 -37.56 17.09
CA ALA A 352 10.67 -36.49 18.02
C ALA A 352 12.16 -36.11 18.01
N THR A 353 13.08 -37.07 18.06
CA THR A 353 14.53 -36.80 17.95
C THR A 353 14.95 -36.23 16.59
N LEU A 354 14.33 -36.66 15.50
CA LEU A 354 14.59 -36.15 14.16
C LEU A 354 14.05 -34.72 14.03
N VAL A 355 12.86 -34.44 14.57
CA VAL A 355 12.28 -33.10 14.69
C VAL A 355 13.18 -32.18 15.51
N VAL A 356 13.69 -32.62 16.66
CA VAL A 356 14.63 -31.86 17.50
C VAL A 356 15.93 -31.55 16.76
N ARG A 357 16.53 -32.54 16.07
CA ARG A 357 17.73 -32.30 15.24
C ARG A 357 17.47 -31.37 14.07
N THR A 358 16.32 -31.47 13.40
CA THR A 358 15.95 -30.56 12.30
C THR A 358 15.68 -29.14 12.80
N ASN A 359 15.06 -28.99 13.97
CA ASN A 359 14.81 -27.68 14.60
C ASN A 359 16.10 -27.05 15.12
N ALA A 360 17.07 -27.84 15.60
CA ALA A 360 18.39 -27.37 15.98
C ALA A 360 19.26 -26.92 14.77
N LEU A 361 19.03 -27.50 13.58
CA LEU A 361 19.78 -27.15 12.37
C LEU A 361 19.23 -25.92 11.64
N LEU A 362 17.91 -25.71 11.66
CA LEU A 362 17.22 -24.60 10.98
C LEU A 362 16.71 -23.59 12.02
N THR A 363 17.55 -22.66 12.47
CA THR A 363 17.07 -21.46 13.20
C THR A 363 16.22 -20.58 12.27
N PRO A 364 15.30 -19.74 12.78
CA PRO A 364 14.53 -18.80 11.95
C PRO A 364 15.40 -17.91 11.05
N ALA A 365 16.55 -17.45 11.56
CA ALA A 365 17.55 -16.71 10.78
C ALA A 365 18.09 -17.54 9.59
N ARG A 366 18.47 -18.80 9.81
CA ARG A 366 18.90 -19.71 8.73
C ARG A 366 17.80 -20.00 7.72
N GLN A 367 16.54 -20.06 8.15
CA GLN A 367 15.40 -20.19 7.25
C GLN A 367 15.21 -18.94 6.37
N ALA A 368 15.42 -17.74 6.93
CA ALA A 368 15.42 -16.50 6.15
C ALA A 368 16.58 -16.47 5.14
N VAL A 369 17.78 -16.95 5.50
CA VAL A 369 18.91 -17.11 4.57
C VAL A 369 18.56 -18.05 3.41
N VAL A 370 17.97 -19.22 3.70
CA VAL A 370 17.51 -20.17 2.66
C VAL A 370 16.46 -19.52 1.76
N LEU A 371 15.51 -18.79 2.33
CA LEU A 371 14.50 -18.05 1.57
C LEU A 371 15.16 -17.03 0.62
N GLY A 372 16.11 -16.25 1.12
CA GLY A 372 16.89 -15.28 0.32
C GLY A 372 17.68 -15.95 -0.81
N ALA A 373 18.26 -17.12 -0.57
CA ALA A 373 18.96 -17.89 -1.61
C ALA A 373 18.00 -18.39 -2.70
N VAL A 374 16.84 -18.91 -2.31
CA VAL A 374 15.78 -19.33 -3.25
C VAL A 374 15.30 -18.16 -4.10
N GLN A 375 15.09 -16.98 -3.51
CA GLN A 375 14.73 -15.75 -4.23
C GLN A 375 15.78 -15.35 -5.26
N LEU A 376 17.06 -15.38 -4.88
CA LEU A 376 18.15 -14.99 -5.78
C LEU A 376 18.25 -15.94 -6.98
N VAL A 377 18.11 -17.25 -6.75
CA VAL A 377 18.09 -18.25 -7.84
C VAL A 377 16.87 -18.03 -8.74
N ALA A 378 15.68 -17.90 -8.15
CA ALA A 378 14.43 -17.67 -8.88
C ALA A 378 14.47 -16.41 -9.76
N SER A 379 14.94 -15.30 -9.20
CA SER A 379 15.06 -14.02 -9.90
C SER A 379 16.16 -14.02 -10.98
N THR A 380 17.22 -14.80 -10.80
CA THR A 380 18.23 -15.00 -11.85
C THR A 380 17.66 -15.79 -13.03
N ILE A 381 16.85 -16.83 -12.77
CA ILE A 381 16.13 -17.58 -13.81
C ILE A 381 15.16 -16.64 -14.56
N ALA A 382 14.54 -15.69 -13.85
CA ALA A 382 13.63 -14.72 -14.45
C ALA A 382 14.28 -13.88 -15.57
N LEU A 383 15.57 -13.56 -15.47
CA LEU A 383 16.31 -12.82 -16.51
C LEU A 383 16.24 -13.52 -17.87
N TYR A 384 16.27 -14.86 -17.88
CA TYR A 384 16.13 -15.65 -19.10
C TYR A 384 14.66 -15.81 -19.53
N LEU A 385 13.75 -16.02 -18.58
CA LEU A 385 12.34 -16.30 -18.88
C LEU A 385 11.59 -15.07 -19.42
N VAL A 386 11.91 -13.86 -18.92
CA VAL A 386 11.34 -12.59 -19.40
C VAL A 386 11.58 -12.41 -20.90
N GLU A 387 12.73 -12.87 -21.40
CA GLU A 387 13.10 -12.79 -22.81
C GLU A 387 12.49 -13.90 -23.66
N THR A 388 12.12 -15.05 -23.08
CA THR A 388 11.80 -16.29 -23.82
C THR A 388 10.34 -16.74 -23.75
N VAL A 389 9.63 -16.50 -22.65
CA VAL A 389 8.29 -17.07 -22.40
C VAL A 389 7.17 -16.17 -22.93
N GLY A 390 7.41 -14.86 -23.03
CA GLY A 390 6.36 -13.86 -23.31
C GLY A 390 5.71 -13.35 -22.02
N ARG A 391 5.22 -12.10 -22.05
CA ARG A 391 4.87 -11.36 -20.82
C ARG A 391 3.62 -11.92 -20.18
N ARG A 392 2.60 -12.21 -21.00
CA ARG A 392 1.32 -12.76 -20.53
C ARG A 392 1.49 -14.16 -19.96
N ARG A 393 2.20 -15.03 -20.68
CA ARG A 393 2.42 -16.42 -20.26
C ARG A 393 3.21 -16.49 -18.95
N LEU A 394 4.24 -15.65 -18.83
CA LEU A 394 5.04 -15.57 -17.61
C LEU A 394 4.21 -15.08 -16.41
N LEU A 395 3.41 -14.02 -16.57
CA LEU A 395 2.51 -13.51 -15.51
C LEU A 395 1.48 -14.55 -15.06
N VAL A 396 0.79 -15.19 -16.00
CA VAL A 396 -0.26 -16.17 -15.67
C VAL A 396 0.31 -17.38 -14.93
N THR A 397 1.42 -17.93 -15.42
CA THR A 397 2.02 -19.14 -14.84
C THR A 397 2.59 -18.86 -13.45
N SER A 398 3.34 -17.77 -13.28
CA SER A 398 3.86 -17.36 -11.97
C SER A 398 2.75 -17.03 -10.97
N ALA A 399 1.71 -16.29 -11.37
CA ALA A 399 0.56 -15.99 -10.51
C ALA A 399 -0.16 -17.26 -10.04
N PHE A 400 -0.42 -18.19 -10.96
CA PHE A 400 -1.11 -19.45 -10.64
C PHE A 400 -0.31 -20.29 -9.64
N VAL A 401 1.00 -20.45 -9.86
CA VAL A 401 1.88 -21.21 -8.96
C VAL A 401 1.97 -20.51 -7.59
N THR A 402 2.14 -19.19 -7.57
CA THR A 402 2.19 -18.40 -6.32
C THR A 402 0.92 -18.57 -5.49
N GLY A 403 -0.26 -18.39 -6.11
CA GLY A 403 -1.54 -18.55 -5.43
C GLY A 403 -1.78 -19.98 -4.94
N GLY A 404 -1.40 -20.98 -5.74
CA GLY A 404 -1.46 -22.39 -5.34
C GLY A 404 -0.57 -22.71 -4.14
N CYS A 405 0.68 -22.21 -4.13
CA CYS A 405 1.60 -22.35 -3.01
C CYS A 405 1.09 -21.64 -1.75
N LEU A 406 0.51 -20.44 -1.85
CA LEU A 406 -0.09 -19.74 -0.71
C LEU A 406 -1.31 -20.48 -0.15
N ALA A 407 -2.15 -21.07 -1.01
CA ALA A 407 -3.27 -21.91 -0.59
C ALA A 407 -2.80 -23.20 0.12
N LEU A 408 -1.73 -23.83 -0.37
CA LEU A 408 -1.10 -24.97 0.29
C LEU A 408 -0.48 -24.59 1.64
N ALA A 409 0.17 -23.43 1.72
CA ALA A 409 0.72 -22.91 2.97
C ALA A 409 -0.38 -22.65 4.00
N THR A 410 -1.51 -22.07 3.56
CA THR A 410 -2.71 -21.87 4.38
C THR A 410 -3.25 -23.19 4.92
N ALA A 411 -3.44 -24.18 4.05
CA ALA A 411 -3.95 -25.49 4.46
C ALA A 411 -3.00 -26.21 5.42
N ALA A 412 -1.70 -26.19 5.14
CA ALA A 412 -0.69 -26.78 6.01
C ALA A 412 -0.64 -26.10 7.39
N ALA A 413 -0.78 -24.77 7.44
CA ALA A 413 -0.81 -24.02 8.68
C ALA A 413 -2.07 -24.33 9.51
N TRP A 414 -3.25 -24.45 8.90
CA TRP A 414 -4.47 -24.89 9.61
C TRP A 414 -4.39 -26.32 10.16
N LEU A 415 -3.64 -27.19 9.49
CA LEU A 415 -3.46 -28.58 9.89
C LEU A 415 -2.34 -28.76 10.94
N GLY A 416 -1.75 -27.68 11.45
CA GLY A 416 -0.63 -27.74 12.40
C GLY A 416 0.66 -28.33 11.79
N ARG A 417 0.81 -28.27 10.46
CA ARG A 417 1.94 -28.83 9.70
C ARG A 417 2.94 -27.74 9.29
N GLY A 418 3.54 -27.09 10.29
CA GLY A 418 4.38 -25.91 10.11
C GLY A 418 5.54 -26.03 9.12
N GLN A 419 6.23 -27.19 9.08
CA GLN A 419 7.32 -27.43 8.12
C GLN A 419 6.84 -27.38 6.66
N TRP A 420 5.67 -27.95 6.38
CA TRP A 420 5.06 -27.94 5.05
C TRP A 420 4.53 -26.56 4.68
N ALA A 421 4.03 -25.80 5.66
CA ALA A 421 3.67 -24.40 5.46
C ALA A 421 4.90 -23.57 5.05
N GLY A 422 6.03 -23.73 5.76
CA GLY A 422 7.30 -23.06 5.42
C GLY A 422 7.82 -23.39 4.03
N LEU A 423 7.76 -24.66 3.61
CA LEU A 423 8.16 -25.08 2.26
C LEU A 423 7.25 -24.49 1.17
N ALA A 424 5.94 -24.49 1.41
CA ALA A 424 4.97 -23.91 0.49
C ALA A 424 5.14 -22.39 0.36
N LEU A 425 5.46 -21.69 1.45
CA LEU A 425 5.81 -20.26 1.43
C LEU A 425 7.07 -19.99 0.59
N ALA A 426 8.12 -20.80 0.75
CA ALA A 426 9.32 -20.69 -0.08
C ALA A 426 9.02 -20.91 -1.57
N GLY A 427 8.13 -21.85 -1.90
CA GLY A 427 7.63 -22.06 -3.26
C GLY A 427 6.86 -20.86 -3.82
N ALA A 428 5.99 -20.24 -3.02
CA ALA A 428 5.26 -19.03 -3.41
C ALA A 428 6.22 -17.88 -3.71
N VAL A 429 7.19 -17.65 -2.82
CA VAL A 429 8.24 -16.64 -2.96
C VAL A 429 9.09 -16.88 -4.21
N ALA A 430 9.45 -18.13 -4.51
CA ALA A 430 10.20 -18.46 -5.71
C ALA A 430 9.39 -18.15 -6.98
N ALA A 431 8.12 -18.55 -7.02
CA ALA A 431 7.25 -18.33 -8.18
C ALA A 431 7.00 -16.84 -8.45
N ASP A 432 6.83 -16.04 -7.40
CA ASP A 432 6.72 -14.58 -7.49
C ASP A 432 7.96 -13.94 -8.12
N ASN A 433 9.16 -14.33 -7.65
CA ASN A 433 10.44 -13.83 -8.17
C ASN A 433 10.73 -14.25 -9.61
N VAL A 434 10.23 -15.40 -10.03
CA VAL A 434 10.39 -15.90 -11.40
C VAL A 434 9.63 -15.06 -12.43
N GLY A 435 8.49 -14.47 -12.06
CA GLY A 435 7.60 -13.85 -13.06
C GLY A 435 6.79 -12.64 -12.60
N LEU A 436 6.19 -12.69 -11.41
CA LEU A 436 5.33 -11.61 -10.93
C LEU A 436 6.11 -10.31 -10.72
N GLN A 437 7.31 -10.35 -10.18
CA GLN A 437 8.10 -9.12 -9.95
C GLN A 437 8.58 -8.43 -11.24
N PRO A 438 9.23 -9.12 -12.22
CA PRO A 438 9.78 -8.43 -13.39
C PRO A 438 8.76 -8.17 -14.51
N ALA A 439 7.72 -8.99 -14.65
CA ALA A 439 6.87 -8.95 -15.85
C ALA A 439 5.88 -7.76 -15.93
N PRO A 440 5.26 -7.24 -14.85
CA PRO A 440 4.37 -6.09 -14.90
C PRO A 440 5.06 -4.81 -15.37
N TYR A 441 6.29 -4.56 -14.90
CA TYR A 441 7.09 -3.40 -15.31
C TYR A 441 7.54 -3.53 -16.77
N ALA A 442 7.93 -4.73 -17.21
CA ALA A 442 8.24 -4.99 -18.61
C ALA A 442 6.99 -4.80 -19.51
N LEU A 443 5.82 -5.25 -19.06
CA LEU A 443 4.54 -5.06 -19.75
C LEU A 443 4.22 -3.57 -19.94
N LEU A 444 4.32 -2.78 -18.87
CA LEU A 444 4.10 -1.34 -18.91
C LEU A 444 5.06 -0.65 -19.90
N ALA A 445 6.35 -1.00 -19.87
CA ALA A 445 7.35 -0.41 -20.75
C ALA A 445 7.10 -0.75 -22.24
N ASP A 446 6.61 -1.95 -22.53
CA ASP A 446 6.27 -2.37 -23.90
C ASP A 446 4.98 -1.73 -24.42
N MET A 447 4.05 -1.37 -23.53
CA MET A 447 2.77 -0.77 -23.90
C MET A 447 2.85 0.71 -24.30
N PHE A 448 3.92 1.43 -23.96
CA PHE A 448 4.01 2.88 -24.17
C PHE A 448 5.20 3.29 -25.04
N HIS A 449 5.03 4.38 -25.80
CA HIS A 449 6.12 5.09 -26.46
C HIS A 449 7.03 5.76 -25.44
N TYR A 450 8.30 5.98 -25.84
CA TYR A 450 9.34 6.62 -25.05
C TYR A 450 8.85 7.84 -24.24
N GLN A 451 8.14 8.76 -24.90
CA GLN A 451 7.64 9.99 -24.29
C GLN A 451 6.63 9.80 -23.14
N PHE A 452 5.83 8.73 -23.14
CA PHE A 452 4.82 8.48 -22.10
C PHE A 452 5.29 7.52 -21.02
N ARG A 453 6.38 6.77 -21.24
CA ARG A 453 6.84 5.70 -20.34
C ARG A 453 7.12 6.22 -18.94
N SER A 454 7.85 7.31 -18.79
CA SER A 454 8.18 7.87 -17.48
C SER A 454 6.93 8.27 -16.70
N ALA A 455 5.99 8.99 -17.33
CA ALA A 455 4.73 9.38 -16.71
C ALA A 455 3.87 8.16 -16.29
N ALA A 456 3.83 7.12 -17.13
CA ALA A 456 3.11 5.89 -16.82
C ALA A 456 3.74 5.10 -15.67
N ILE A 457 5.08 4.94 -15.68
CA ILE A 457 5.85 4.27 -14.61
C ILE A 457 5.64 4.99 -13.29
N MET A 458 5.69 6.33 -13.28
CA MET A 458 5.47 7.10 -12.07
C MET A 458 4.10 6.84 -11.45
N LEU A 459 3.02 7.00 -12.24
CA LEU A 459 1.67 6.85 -11.69
C LEU A 459 1.40 5.42 -11.21
N ALA A 460 1.91 4.41 -11.93
CA ALA A 460 1.81 3.02 -11.50
C ALA A 460 2.64 2.75 -10.23
N SER A 461 3.87 3.28 -10.14
CA SER A 461 4.75 3.10 -8.98
C SER A 461 4.22 3.79 -7.73
N ALA A 462 3.59 4.96 -7.87
CA ALA A 462 2.92 5.62 -6.76
C ALA A 462 1.79 4.75 -6.19
N ALA A 463 0.96 4.16 -7.06
CA ALA A 463 -0.10 3.26 -6.62
C ALA A 463 0.45 1.95 -6.01
N ALA A 464 1.53 1.40 -6.55
CA ALA A 464 2.26 0.26 -5.99
C ALA A 464 2.73 0.54 -4.56
N CYS A 465 3.27 1.74 -4.30
CA CYS A 465 3.69 2.15 -2.96
C CYS A 465 2.52 2.23 -1.98
N ILE A 466 1.34 2.68 -2.41
CA ILE A 466 0.13 2.68 -1.58
C ILE A 466 -0.27 1.24 -1.25
N ALA A 467 -0.28 0.34 -2.25
CA ALA A 467 -0.62 -1.07 -2.05
C ALA A 467 0.32 -1.72 -1.02
N ASN A 468 1.63 -1.53 -1.17
CA ASN A 468 2.62 -2.04 -0.21
C ASN A 468 2.46 -1.45 1.20
N ALA A 469 2.18 -0.14 1.32
CA ALA A 469 1.94 0.48 2.62
C ALA A 469 0.72 -0.12 3.33
N VAL A 470 -0.35 -0.39 2.59
CA VAL A 470 -1.57 -1.02 3.11
C VAL A 470 -1.30 -2.46 3.52
N GLU A 471 -0.65 -3.24 2.66
CA GLU A 471 -0.38 -4.65 2.91
C GLU A 471 0.50 -4.87 4.14
N VAL A 472 1.57 -4.09 4.29
CA VAL A 472 2.50 -4.18 5.43
C VAL A 472 1.81 -3.89 6.77
N VAL A 473 0.71 -3.13 6.75
CA VAL A 473 -0.11 -2.88 7.95
C VAL A 473 -1.15 -3.98 8.14
N VAL A 474 -1.87 -4.35 7.07
CA VAL A 474 -3.01 -5.28 7.15
C VAL A 474 -2.57 -6.71 7.41
N PHE A 475 -1.49 -7.18 6.79
CA PHE A 475 -1.06 -8.57 6.90
C PHE A 475 -0.65 -8.93 8.34
N PRO A 476 0.24 -8.19 9.03
CA PRO A 476 0.56 -8.48 10.44
C PRO A 476 -0.64 -8.32 11.37
N ALA A 477 -1.51 -7.34 11.12
CA ALA A 477 -2.71 -7.12 11.93
C ALA A 477 -3.68 -8.31 11.83
N LEU A 478 -3.89 -8.83 10.61
CA LEU A 478 -4.72 -10.02 10.36
C LEU A 478 -4.10 -11.29 10.96
N ALA A 479 -2.79 -11.45 10.82
CA ALA A 479 -2.07 -12.57 11.43
C ALA A 479 -2.18 -12.54 12.97
N ALA A 480 -2.15 -11.35 13.59
CA ALA A 480 -2.33 -11.19 15.03
C ALA A 480 -3.78 -11.41 15.49
N SER A 481 -4.78 -10.96 14.72
CA SER A 481 -6.19 -11.01 15.14
C SER A 481 -6.88 -12.34 14.84
N CYS A 482 -6.50 -13.00 13.75
CA CYS A 482 -7.18 -14.17 13.20
C CYS A 482 -6.24 -15.37 12.97
N GLY A 483 -4.93 -15.20 13.21
CA GLY A 483 -3.91 -16.22 12.96
C GLY A 483 -3.26 -16.11 11.57
N LEU A 484 -2.02 -16.62 11.47
CA LEU A 484 -1.26 -16.65 10.21
C LEU A 484 -2.01 -17.30 9.04
N PRO A 485 -2.75 -18.43 9.20
CA PRO A 485 -3.49 -19.03 8.08
C PRO A 485 -4.49 -18.07 7.42
N SER A 486 -5.17 -17.22 8.20
CA SER A 486 -6.13 -16.24 7.66
C SER A 486 -5.44 -15.18 6.80
N ALA A 487 -4.25 -14.75 7.19
CA ALA A 487 -3.45 -13.81 6.42
C ALA A 487 -2.94 -14.45 5.11
N LEU A 488 -2.50 -15.71 5.16
CA LEU A 488 -2.08 -16.45 3.96
C LEU A 488 -3.25 -16.75 3.01
N LEU A 489 -4.45 -17.01 3.55
CA LEU A 489 -5.65 -17.22 2.75
C LEU A 489 -6.01 -15.96 1.96
N LEU A 490 -5.96 -14.78 2.61
CA LEU A 490 -6.20 -13.51 1.94
C LEU A 490 -5.24 -13.34 0.77
N ALA A 491 -3.93 -13.53 1.00
CA ALA A 491 -2.91 -13.48 -0.03
C ALA A 491 -3.18 -14.47 -1.19
N ALA A 492 -3.59 -15.70 -0.88
CA ALA A 492 -3.95 -16.72 -1.88
C ALA A 492 -5.17 -16.30 -2.73
N LEU A 493 -6.21 -15.76 -2.10
CA LEU A 493 -7.42 -15.29 -2.79
C LEU A 493 -7.13 -14.10 -3.70
N LEU A 494 -6.35 -13.12 -3.23
CA LEU A 494 -5.95 -11.96 -4.02
C LEU A 494 -5.08 -12.38 -5.22
N THR A 495 -4.16 -13.32 -5.02
CA THR A 495 -3.33 -13.88 -6.09
C THR A 495 -4.16 -14.69 -7.10
N GLY A 496 -5.20 -15.41 -6.65
CA GLY A 496 -6.16 -16.10 -7.52
C GLY A 496 -6.96 -15.13 -8.40
N LEU A 497 -7.44 -14.03 -7.81
CA LEU A 497 -8.10 -12.94 -8.52
C LEU A 497 -7.16 -12.27 -9.54
N TYR A 498 -5.90 -12.05 -9.17
CA TYR A 498 -4.87 -11.56 -10.07
C TYR A 498 -4.60 -12.51 -11.25
N THR A 499 -4.55 -13.81 -10.97
CA THR A 499 -4.38 -14.86 -12.01
C THR A 499 -5.51 -14.80 -13.04
N LEU A 500 -6.77 -14.66 -12.57
CA LEU A 500 -7.93 -14.51 -13.44
C LEU A 500 -7.84 -13.25 -14.31
N PHE A 501 -7.41 -12.13 -13.71
CA PHE A 501 -7.14 -10.90 -14.46
C PHE A 501 -6.07 -11.09 -15.54
N ALA A 502 -4.92 -11.69 -15.19
CA ALA A 502 -3.84 -11.95 -16.13
C ALA A 502 -4.29 -12.85 -17.30
N LEU A 503 -5.15 -13.84 -17.04
CA LEU A 503 -5.72 -14.73 -18.05
C LEU A 503 -6.63 -14.00 -19.03
N LEU A 504 -7.51 -13.13 -18.51
CA LEU A 504 -8.59 -12.51 -19.27
C LEU A 504 -8.17 -11.20 -19.95
N ALA A 505 -7.48 -10.32 -19.23
CA ALA A 505 -7.25 -8.93 -19.66
C ALA A 505 -5.86 -8.70 -20.30
N VAL A 506 -4.81 -9.31 -19.76
CA VAL A 506 -3.43 -9.02 -20.19
C VAL A 506 -3.20 -9.55 -21.63
N PRO A 507 -2.74 -8.70 -22.58
CA PRO A 507 -2.35 -9.12 -23.92
C PRO A 507 -0.90 -9.63 -23.95
N GLU A 508 -0.55 -10.35 -25.01
CA GLU A 508 0.87 -10.63 -25.28
C GLU A 508 1.50 -9.41 -25.96
N THR A 509 2.66 -8.97 -25.48
CA THR A 509 3.36 -7.76 -25.94
C THR A 509 4.73 -8.04 -26.53
N ARG A 510 5.27 -9.25 -26.35
CA ARG A 510 6.61 -9.60 -26.80
C ARG A 510 6.77 -9.40 -28.30
N GLY A 511 7.77 -8.61 -28.69
CA GLY A 511 8.13 -8.35 -30.09
C GLY A 511 7.15 -7.47 -30.85
N LEU A 512 6.19 -6.84 -30.18
CA LEU A 512 5.20 -5.95 -30.81
C LEU A 512 5.53 -4.49 -30.51
N THR A 513 5.27 -3.61 -31.49
CA THR A 513 5.32 -2.16 -31.25
C THR A 513 4.07 -1.68 -30.50
N PRO A 514 4.12 -0.55 -29.77
CA PRO A 514 2.95 -0.04 -29.06
C PRO A 514 1.72 0.18 -29.97
N GLU A 515 1.91 0.61 -31.22
CA GLU A 515 0.81 0.80 -32.19
C GLU A 515 0.11 -0.51 -32.55
N HIS A 516 0.88 -1.59 -32.70
CA HIS A 516 0.33 -2.92 -32.92
C HIS A 516 -0.43 -3.41 -31.68
N ILE A 517 0.13 -3.17 -30.49
CA ILE A 517 -0.50 -3.54 -29.21
C ILE A 517 -1.87 -2.84 -29.08
N TYR A 518 -1.95 -1.53 -29.32
CA TYR A 518 -3.21 -0.78 -29.23
C TYR A 518 -4.32 -1.30 -30.16
N ARG A 519 -3.95 -1.99 -31.24
CA ARG A 519 -4.89 -2.59 -32.20
C ARG A 519 -5.39 -3.96 -31.77
N LEU A 520 -4.82 -4.61 -30.76
CA LEU A 520 -5.20 -5.96 -30.33
C LEU A 520 -6.65 -6.02 -29.83
N ARG A 521 -7.34 -7.11 -30.16
CA ARG A 521 -8.74 -7.35 -29.78
C ARG A 521 -8.96 -7.28 -28.27
N ARG A 522 -8.03 -7.80 -27.46
CA ARG A 522 -8.09 -7.74 -25.99
C ARG A 522 -8.09 -6.31 -25.43
N ILE A 523 -7.44 -5.38 -26.12
CA ILE A 523 -7.46 -3.95 -25.76
C ILE A 523 -8.74 -3.27 -26.30
N ARG A 524 -9.36 -3.81 -27.35
CA ARG A 524 -10.58 -3.24 -27.97
C ARG A 524 -11.91 -3.75 -27.38
N VAL A 525 -12.02 -5.03 -27.02
CA VAL A 525 -13.29 -5.75 -26.81
C VAL A 525 -13.75 -5.87 -25.36
N TYR A 526 -12.84 -5.78 -24.40
CA TYR A 526 -13.27 -5.71 -23.00
C TYR A 526 -13.54 -4.24 -22.68
N ASP A 527 -14.71 -3.93 -22.10
CA ASP A 527 -14.89 -2.68 -21.39
C ASP A 527 -13.91 -2.68 -20.21
N VAL A 528 -12.70 -2.20 -20.49
CA VAL A 528 -11.52 -2.07 -19.60
C VAL A 528 -11.84 -1.24 -18.34
N VAL A 529 -13.06 -0.71 -18.22
CA VAL A 529 -13.55 -0.02 -17.03
C VAL A 529 -14.19 -0.99 -16.06
N VAL A 530 -14.93 -2.02 -16.50
CA VAL A 530 -15.78 -2.81 -15.59
C VAL A 530 -14.96 -3.83 -14.80
N PHE A 531 -14.25 -4.73 -15.47
CA PHE A 531 -13.58 -5.85 -14.78
C PHE A 531 -12.35 -5.42 -13.96
N PRO A 532 -11.43 -4.60 -14.52
CA PRO A 532 -10.46 -3.78 -13.79
C PRO A 532 -10.96 -3.04 -12.56
N ALA A 533 -12.06 -2.28 -12.66
CA ALA A 533 -12.60 -1.55 -11.52
C ALA A 533 -13.30 -2.48 -10.52
N LEU A 534 -13.91 -3.58 -10.97
CA LEU A 534 -14.47 -4.61 -10.10
C LEU A 534 -13.38 -5.32 -9.30
N LEU A 535 -12.25 -5.62 -9.95
CA LEU A 535 -11.09 -6.24 -9.33
C LEU A 535 -10.40 -5.27 -8.37
N ALA A 536 -10.23 -4.00 -8.75
CA ALA A 536 -9.73 -2.96 -7.87
C ALA A 536 -10.69 -2.74 -6.69
N ALA A 537 -12.00 -2.74 -6.90
CA ALA A 537 -13.02 -2.66 -5.84
C ALA A 537 -13.05 -3.91 -4.97
N LEU A 538 -12.77 -5.09 -5.51
CA LEU A 538 -12.60 -6.34 -4.76
C LEU A 538 -11.31 -6.34 -3.94
N LEU A 539 -10.18 -5.92 -4.52
CA LEU A 539 -8.90 -5.77 -3.81
C LEU A 539 -9.06 -4.78 -2.67
N THR A 540 -9.60 -3.60 -2.95
CA THR A 540 -9.84 -2.54 -1.95
C THR A 540 -10.90 -2.97 -0.93
N GLY A 541 -11.95 -3.68 -1.37
CA GLY A 541 -13.02 -4.19 -0.53
C GLY A 541 -12.59 -5.33 0.39
N LEU A 542 -11.72 -6.24 -0.07
CA LEU A 542 -11.09 -7.27 0.76
C LEU A 542 -10.15 -6.62 1.76
N TYR A 543 -9.26 -5.71 1.33
CA TYR A 543 -8.37 -5.00 2.26
C TYR A 543 -9.15 -4.20 3.30
N ALA A 544 -10.23 -3.53 2.92
CA ALA A 544 -11.11 -2.81 3.85
C ALA A 544 -11.86 -3.76 4.81
N LEU A 545 -12.41 -4.86 4.29
CA LEU A 545 -13.10 -5.88 5.10
C LEU A 545 -12.16 -6.50 6.14
N PHE A 546 -10.93 -6.83 5.74
CA PHE A 546 -9.94 -7.43 6.64
C PHE A 546 -9.32 -6.40 7.59
N ALA A 547 -9.12 -5.16 7.17
CA ALA A 547 -8.76 -4.06 8.08
C ALA A 547 -9.85 -3.84 9.14
N LEU A 548 -11.12 -3.96 8.78
CA LEU A 548 -12.25 -3.90 9.71
C LEU A 548 -12.28 -5.07 10.70
N LEU A 549 -11.89 -6.27 10.27
CA LEU A 549 -11.79 -7.48 11.12
C LEU A 549 -10.58 -7.45 12.07
N ALA A 550 -9.51 -6.74 11.70
CA ALA A 550 -8.26 -6.70 12.45
C ALA A 550 -8.23 -5.66 13.60
N VAL A 551 -9.16 -4.71 13.65
CA VAL A 551 -9.24 -3.71 14.73
C VAL A 551 -10.05 -4.30 15.91
N PRO A 552 -9.45 -4.59 17.08
CA PRO A 552 -10.17 -5.23 18.19
C PRO A 552 -11.31 -4.36 18.77
N GLU A 553 -11.23 -3.03 18.66
CA GLU A 553 -12.27 -2.09 19.11
C GLU A 553 -13.58 -2.15 18.29
N THR A 554 -13.59 -2.79 17.10
CA THR A 554 -14.79 -2.86 16.25
C THR A 554 -15.68 -4.08 16.53
N ARG A 555 -15.25 -5.00 17.40
CA ARG A 555 -16.01 -6.24 17.74
C ARG A 555 -17.36 -5.98 18.41
N GLY A 556 -17.64 -4.74 18.84
CA GLY A 556 -18.93 -4.32 19.40
C GLY A 556 -19.77 -3.41 18.50
N LEU A 557 -19.33 -3.08 17.28
CA LEU A 557 -19.95 -2.04 16.45
C LEU A 557 -20.53 -2.60 15.13
N ASN A 558 -21.73 -2.12 14.80
CA ASN A 558 -22.61 -2.68 13.78
C ASN A 558 -21.99 -2.56 12.36
N PRO A 559 -21.75 -3.67 11.63
CA PRO A 559 -20.97 -3.70 10.38
C PRO A 559 -21.55 -2.85 9.23
N ARG A 560 -22.83 -2.44 9.31
CA ARG A 560 -23.49 -1.57 8.31
C ARG A 560 -22.93 -0.15 8.27
N ILE A 561 -22.52 0.39 9.42
CA ILE A 561 -22.00 1.77 9.55
C ILE A 561 -20.68 1.92 8.79
N HIS A 562 -19.86 0.87 8.78
CA HIS A 562 -18.55 0.88 8.14
C HIS A 562 -18.62 0.67 6.62
N LEU A 563 -19.58 -0.12 6.12
CA LEU A 563 -19.85 -0.23 4.68
C LEU A 563 -20.33 1.10 4.10
N GLN A 564 -21.05 1.90 4.88
CA GLN A 564 -21.45 3.25 4.50
C GLN A 564 -20.27 4.23 4.55
N ALA A 565 -19.38 4.14 5.55
CA ALA A 565 -18.13 4.91 5.58
C ALA A 565 -17.20 4.59 4.38
N LEU A 566 -17.12 3.33 3.99
CA LEU A 566 -16.41 2.88 2.79
C LEU A 566 -17.06 3.43 1.52
N SER A 567 -18.39 3.51 1.46
CA SER A 567 -19.11 4.11 0.33
C SER A 567 -18.90 5.63 0.19
N ILE A 568 -18.69 6.32 1.32
CA ILE A 568 -18.35 7.74 1.39
C ILE A 568 -16.89 7.96 0.94
N TRP A 569 -15.97 7.08 1.37
CA TRP A 569 -14.56 7.11 0.93
C TRP A 569 -14.40 6.76 -0.56
N LEU A 570 -15.23 5.85 -1.09
CA LEU A 570 -15.31 5.49 -2.51
C LEU A 570 -15.97 6.54 -3.41
N GLY A 571 -16.28 7.74 -2.89
CA GLY A 571 -16.65 8.88 -3.73
C GLY A 571 -18.10 8.93 -4.19
N ARG A 572 -19.06 8.34 -3.44
CA ARG A 572 -20.45 8.78 -3.60
C ARG A 572 -20.62 10.14 -2.91
N GLY A 573 -21.08 11.13 -3.69
CA GLY A 573 -21.05 12.57 -3.37
C GLY A 573 -21.71 12.97 -2.05
N GLN A 574 -21.42 14.21 -1.61
CA GLN A 574 -22.01 14.77 -0.40
C GLN A 574 -23.52 14.61 -0.40
N THR A 575 -24.07 14.06 0.68
CA THR A 575 -25.53 13.98 0.89
C THR A 575 -26.10 15.40 0.85
N GLU A 576 -26.89 15.71 -0.18
CA GLU A 576 -27.59 16.98 -0.33
C GLU A 576 -28.93 16.91 0.41
N VAL A 577 -29.13 17.84 1.36
CA VAL A 577 -30.25 17.78 2.29
C VAL A 577 -30.95 19.14 2.38
N THR A 578 -32.28 19.12 2.23
CA THR A 578 -33.11 20.31 2.35
C THR A 578 -33.42 20.62 3.82
N VAL A 579 -33.06 21.82 4.27
CA VAL A 579 -33.33 22.34 5.62
C VAL A 579 -34.23 23.56 5.55
N LEU A 580 -35.17 23.68 6.48
CA LEU A 580 -36.07 24.83 6.58
C LEU A 580 -35.63 25.75 7.72
N VAL A 581 -35.41 27.04 7.44
CA VAL A 581 -34.98 28.02 8.43
C VAL A 581 -36.15 28.94 8.80
N LEU A 582 -36.66 28.80 10.01
CA LEU A 582 -37.90 29.40 10.50
C LEU A 582 -37.69 30.20 11.79
N GLY A 583 -38.70 30.97 12.18
CA GLY A 583 -38.67 31.85 13.35
C GLY A 583 -39.25 33.23 13.05
N LEU A 584 -39.53 34.01 14.09
CA LEU A 584 -40.20 35.30 13.95
C LEU A 584 -39.40 36.32 13.14
N ASP A 585 -40.06 37.35 12.62
CA ASP A 585 -39.40 38.50 12.03
C ASP A 585 -38.40 39.14 13.00
N ASN A 586 -37.30 39.67 12.47
CA ASN A 586 -36.19 40.24 13.24
C ASN A 586 -35.42 39.25 14.15
N SER A 587 -35.65 37.93 14.06
CA SER A 587 -34.88 36.92 14.82
C SER A 587 -33.46 36.68 14.30
N GLY A 588 -33.15 37.14 13.08
CA GLY A 588 -31.81 37.06 12.47
C GLY A 588 -31.55 35.86 11.55
N LYS A 589 -32.60 35.21 11.02
CA LYS A 589 -32.50 34.06 10.08
C LYS A 589 -31.59 34.30 8.87
N SER A 590 -31.84 35.38 8.12
CA SER A 590 -31.09 35.70 6.90
C SER A 590 -29.64 36.10 7.22
N THR A 591 -29.43 36.81 8.33
CA THR A 591 -28.08 37.15 8.82
C THR A 591 -27.31 35.90 9.24
N LEU A 592 -27.98 34.94 9.88
CA LEU A 592 -27.39 33.66 10.29
C LEU A 592 -26.98 32.84 9.07
N LEU A 593 -27.84 32.72 8.06
CA LEU A 593 -27.52 32.02 6.82
C LEU A 593 -26.37 32.68 6.06
N ASN A 594 -26.34 34.02 6.00
CA ASN A 594 -25.23 34.76 5.42
C ASN A 594 -23.90 34.47 6.15
N ALA A 595 -23.91 34.31 7.48
CA ALA A 595 -22.72 33.97 8.26
C ALA A 595 -22.22 32.52 8.04
N LEU A 596 -23.12 31.60 7.68
CA LEU A 596 -22.78 30.20 7.37
C LEU A 596 -22.13 30.02 5.98
N ARG A 597 -22.17 31.05 5.12
CA ARG A 597 -21.55 31.02 3.79
C ARG A 597 -20.02 31.12 3.87
N PRO A 598 -19.30 30.63 2.83
CA PRO A 598 -17.88 30.90 2.66
C PRO A 598 -17.59 32.42 2.72
N PRO A 599 -16.45 32.85 3.30
CA PRO A 599 -16.14 34.27 3.51
C PRO A 599 -16.26 35.13 2.24
N GLU A 600 -15.92 34.55 1.09
CA GLU A 600 -15.94 35.19 -0.23
C GLU A 600 -17.37 35.47 -0.77
N GLN A 601 -18.40 34.85 -0.21
CA GLN A 601 -19.80 34.91 -0.69
C GLN A 601 -20.76 35.59 0.29
N ARG A 602 -20.23 36.23 1.34
CA ARG A 602 -21.03 36.92 2.36
C ARG A 602 -21.42 38.32 1.87
N ALA A 603 -22.70 38.67 1.98
CA ALA A 603 -23.18 40.02 1.71
C ALA A 603 -22.85 40.97 2.88
N SER A 604 -22.53 42.24 2.57
CA SER A 604 -22.17 43.25 3.59
C SER A 604 -23.36 43.68 4.46
N ASN A 605 -24.58 43.69 3.91
CA ASN A 605 -25.82 44.00 4.63
C ASN A 605 -26.92 43.01 4.21
N THR A 606 -27.70 42.51 5.17
CA THR A 606 -28.88 41.65 4.90
C THR A 606 -30.18 42.45 4.94
N VAL A 607 -31.04 42.29 3.95
CA VAL A 607 -32.36 42.94 3.84
C VAL A 607 -33.45 41.99 4.35
N PRO A 608 -34.56 42.46 4.96
CA PRO A 608 -35.66 41.59 5.38
C PRO A 608 -36.25 40.75 4.24
N THR A 609 -36.41 39.44 4.44
CA THR A 609 -36.93 38.49 3.45
C THR A 609 -38.41 38.76 3.14
N VAL A 610 -38.70 39.16 1.89
CA VAL A 610 -40.05 39.51 1.41
C VAL A 610 -40.97 38.30 1.25
N ALA A 611 -40.42 37.14 0.84
CA ALA A 611 -41.19 35.89 0.67
C ALA A 611 -40.40 34.65 1.11
N HIS A 612 -39.49 34.15 0.27
CA HIS A 612 -38.57 33.05 0.59
C HIS A 612 -37.31 33.11 -0.29
N GLN A 613 -36.18 32.60 0.21
CA GLN A 613 -34.92 32.51 -0.53
C GLN A 613 -34.24 31.18 -0.23
N GLN A 614 -33.59 30.58 -1.23
CA GLN A 614 -32.84 29.33 -1.08
C GLN A 614 -31.34 29.64 -1.04
N GLU A 615 -30.64 29.09 -0.05
CA GLU A 615 -29.21 29.26 0.16
C GLU A 615 -28.50 27.91 0.32
N HIS A 616 -27.21 27.87 -0.01
CA HIS A 616 -26.41 26.65 0.09
C HIS A 616 -25.22 26.86 1.03
N PHE A 617 -25.02 25.92 1.95
CA PHE A 617 -23.83 25.83 2.79
C PHE A 617 -23.45 24.37 3.02
N SER A 618 -22.22 24.10 3.46
CA SER A 618 -21.78 22.73 3.75
C SER A 618 -21.13 22.65 5.12
N SER A 619 -21.37 21.56 5.84
CA SER A 619 -20.75 21.29 7.13
C SER A 619 -20.74 19.79 7.44
N GLY A 620 -19.64 19.30 8.00
CA GLY A 620 -19.53 17.89 8.42
C GLY A 620 -19.75 16.87 7.30
N GLY A 621 -19.40 17.19 6.05
CA GLY A 621 -19.61 16.30 4.89
C GLY A 621 -21.06 16.21 4.40
N VAL A 622 -21.96 17.07 4.88
CA VAL A 622 -23.34 17.22 4.41
C VAL A 622 -23.46 18.56 3.67
N SER A 623 -24.10 18.54 2.49
CA SER A 623 -24.44 19.74 1.73
C SER A 623 -25.87 20.14 2.07
N PHE A 624 -26.06 21.36 2.55
CA PHE A 624 -27.35 21.87 2.99
C PHE A 624 -27.94 22.81 1.95
N SER A 625 -29.19 22.55 1.56
CA SER A 625 -30.02 23.49 0.82
C SER A 625 -31.05 24.09 1.76
N ALA A 626 -30.77 25.30 2.24
CA ALA A 626 -31.52 25.98 3.28
C ALA A 626 -32.55 26.94 2.69
N TRP A 627 -33.81 26.77 3.07
CA TRP A 627 -34.89 27.68 2.71
C TRP A 627 -35.08 28.71 3.82
N ASP A 628 -34.71 29.96 3.57
CA ASP A 628 -35.04 31.12 4.41
C ASP A 628 -36.47 31.56 4.11
N VAL A 629 -37.37 31.49 5.08
CA VAL A 629 -38.77 31.89 4.91
C VAL A 629 -39.10 33.07 5.82
N SER A 630 -39.86 34.03 5.30
CA SER A 630 -40.22 35.25 6.05
C SER A 630 -40.92 34.92 7.37
N GLY A 631 -40.50 35.58 8.44
CA GLY A 631 -41.11 35.45 9.77
C GLY A 631 -42.21 36.46 10.08
N ALA A 632 -42.51 37.36 9.12
CA ALA A 632 -43.50 38.41 9.29
C ALA A 632 -44.90 37.80 9.46
N PRO A 633 -45.77 38.35 10.34
CA PRO A 633 -47.07 37.75 10.65
C PRO A 633 -47.92 37.39 9.42
N ARG A 634 -47.91 38.23 8.38
CA ARG A 634 -48.68 38.01 7.13
C ARG A 634 -48.13 36.90 6.24
N HIS A 635 -46.90 36.45 6.46
CA HIS A 635 -46.18 35.51 5.59
C HIS A 635 -45.88 34.16 6.24
N ARG A 636 -46.19 33.96 7.53
CA ARG A 636 -45.94 32.68 8.24
C ARG A 636 -46.69 31.49 7.64
N ALA A 637 -47.86 31.73 7.03
CA ALA A 637 -48.60 30.71 6.27
C ALA A 637 -47.80 30.11 5.09
N LEU A 638 -46.73 30.76 4.63
CA LEU A 638 -45.86 30.21 3.58
C LEU A 638 -44.97 29.06 4.08
N TRP A 639 -44.76 28.93 5.40
CA TRP A 639 -43.92 27.88 5.98
C TRP A 639 -44.44 26.48 5.61
N GLU A 640 -45.77 26.31 5.63
CA GLU A 640 -46.47 25.06 5.33
C GLU A 640 -46.13 24.46 3.96
N ARG A 641 -45.82 25.32 2.97
CA ARG A 641 -45.47 24.89 1.61
C ARG A 641 -44.17 24.08 1.55
N HIS A 642 -43.31 24.20 2.56
CA HIS A 642 -41.99 23.59 2.57
C HIS A 642 -41.87 22.39 3.53
N TYR A 643 -42.85 22.17 4.42
CA TYR A 643 -42.81 21.11 5.43
C TYR A 643 -42.57 19.71 4.85
N ARG A 644 -43.30 19.33 3.80
CA ARG A 644 -43.16 17.99 3.16
C ARG A 644 -41.74 17.67 2.69
N ARG A 645 -40.98 18.68 2.26
CA ARG A 645 -39.65 18.51 1.67
C ARG A 645 -38.52 18.76 2.66
N ALA A 646 -38.85 19.17 3.89
CA ALA A 646 -37.85 19.42 4.94
C ALA A 646 -37.33 18.09 5.50
N HIS A 647 -36.01 17.95 5.55
CA HIS A 647 -35.34 16.83 6.22
C HIS A 647 -34.91 17.21 7.64
N ALA A 648 -34.80 18.52 7.92
CA ALA A 648 -34.48 19.10 9.21
C ALA A 648 -34.99 20.55 9.29
N VAL A 649 -35.15 21.06 10.50
CA VAL A 649 -35.57 22.44 10.77
C VAL A 649 -34.51 23.16 11.60
N ILE A 650 -34.19 24.40 11.21
CA ILE A 650 -33.46 25.35 12.03
C ILE A 650 -34.44 26.43 12.46
N PHE A 651 -34.72 26.54 13.76
CA PHE A 651 -35.62 27.53 14.32
C PHE A 651 -34.80 28.62 15.05
N VAL A 652 -34.90 29.87 14.58
CA VAL A 652 -34.07 30.98 15.07
C VAL A 652 -34.91 31.92 15.91
N VAL A 653 -34.46 32.15 17.14
CA VAL A 653 -35.15 32.94 18.16
C VAL A 653 -34.26 34.08 18.63
N ASP A 654 -34.85 35.26 18.81
CA ASP A 654 -34.17 36.40 19.41
C ASP A 654 -34.15 36.24 20.94
N SER A 655 -32.97 36.03 21.51
CA SER A 655 -32.84 35.73 22.94
C SER A 655 -33.00 36.96 23.83
N ALA A 656 -32.92 38.17 23.27
CA ALA A 656 -33.12 39.42 24.00
C ALA A 656 -34.59 39.89 23.97
N ASP A 657 -35.44 39.27 23.16
CA ASP A 657 -36.84 39.66 23.00
C ASP A 657 -37.79 38.76 23.80
N HIS A 658 -37.81 38.97 25.12
CA HIS A 658 -38.57 38.11 26.05
C HIS A 658 -40.08 38.08 25.77
N LEU A 659 -40.67 39.20 25.31
CA LEU A 659 -42.11 39.30 25.07
C LEU A 659 -42.53 38.45 23.86
N ARG A 660 -41.72 38.42 22.80
CA ARG A 660 -42.03 37.65 21.59
C ARG A 660 -41.67 36.17 21.69
N LEU A 661 -41.06 35.70 22.77
CA LEU A 661 -40.85 34.26 23.01
C LEU A 661 -42.17 33.49 23.11
N VAL A 662 -43.21 34.10 23.66
CA VAL A 662 -44.54 33.47 23.74
C VAL A 662 -45.10 33.23 22.33
N VAL A 663 -44.97 34.22 21.45
CA VAL A 663 -45.38 34.10 20.04
C VAL A 663 -44.50 33.08 19.30
N ALA A 664 -43.19 33.06 19.57
CA ALA A 664 -42.28 32.08 18.97
C ALA A 664 -42.61 30.65 19.39
N ARG A 665 -43.05 30.45 20.64
CA ARG A 665 -43.55 29.16 21.14
C ARG A 665 -44.82 28.74 20.41
N GLU A 666 -45.81 29.61 20.32
CA GLU A 666 -47.08 29.31 19.63
C GLU A 666 -46.85 28.91 18.17
N GLU A 667 -46.00 29.65 17.44
CA GLU A 667 -45.65 29.32 16.05
C GLU A 667 -44.87 28.00 15.92
N LEU A 668 -43.98 27.70 16.88
CA LEU A 668 -43.26 26.43 16.93
C LEU A 668 -44.23 25.26 17.18
N GLU A 669 -45.17 25.42 18.12
CA GLU A 669 -46.21 24.43 18.42
C GLU A 669 -47.14 24.20 17.21
N LEU A 670 -47.57 25.27 16.54
CA LEU A 670 -48.37 25.19 15.32
C LEU A 670 -47.64 24.44 14.19
N MET A 671 -46.35 24.73 13.98
CA MET A 671 -45.52 24.02 12.99
C MET A 671 -45.39 22.53 13.33
N LEU A 672 -45.13 22.19 14.59
CA LEU A 672 -44.96 20.80 15.03
C LEU A 672 -46.27 20.00 14.99
N ALA A 673 -47.41 20.65 15.20
CA ALA A 673 -48.74 20.04 15.13
C ALA A 673 -49.25 19.85 13.69
N HIS A 674 -48.63 20.50 12.70
CA HIS A 674 -49.07 20.40 11.31
C HIS A 674 -48.96 18.95 10.76
N PRO A 675 -49.93 18.43 9.97
CA PRO A 675 -49.93 17.05 9.50
C PRO A 675 -48.68 16.61 8.72
N ASP A 676 -48.07 17.54 7.96
CA ASP A 676 -46.83 17.28 7.21
C ASP A 676 -45.55 17.27 8.08
N MET A 677 -45.64 17.55 9.39
CA MET A 677 -44.54 17.59 10.36
C MET A 677 -44.75 16.63 11.54
N PHE A 678 -46.00 16.53 11.99
CA PHE A 678 -46.43 15.65 13.06
C PHE A 678 -46.11 14.17 12.73
N GLY A 679 -45.53 13.44 13.69
CA GLY A 679 -45.14 12.05 13.51
C GLY A 679 -43.86 11.81 12.68
N ARG A 680 -43.28 12.84 12.05
CA ARG A 680 -41.99 12.71 11.34
C ARG A 680 -40.84 12.96 12.29
N ARG A 681 -39.89 12.03 12.36
CA ARG A 681 -38.68 12.15 13.20
C ARG A 681 -37.63 13.08 12.57
N ILE A 682 -37.99 14.33 12.27
CA ILE A 682 -37.10 15.34 11.69
C ILE A 682 -36.33 16.09 12.82
N PRO A 683 -35.01 16.31 12.73
CA PRO A 683 -34.26 17.02 13.75
C PRO A 683 -34.61 18.50 13.78
N LEU A 684 -34.70 19.04 15.00
CA LEU A 684 -34.98 20.44 15.27
C LEU A 684 -33.77 21.11 15.95
N LEU A 685 -33.05 21.95 15.21
CA LEU A 685 -32.00 22.80 15.79
C LEU A 685 -32.59 24.16 16.13
N VAL A 686 -32.43 24.61 17.37
CA VAL A 686 -32.86 25.93 17.82
C VAL A 686 -31.63 26.81 18.06
N PHE A 687 -31.59 27.99 17.43
CA PHE A 687 -30.60 29.00 17.74
C PHE A 687 -31.22 30.07 18.64
N ALA A 688 -30.71 30.16 19.86
CA ALA A 688 -30.87 31.30 20.75
C ALA A 688 -29.93 32.41 20.24
N ASN A 689 -30.38 33.12 19.21
CA ASN A 689 -29.61 34.14 18.50
C ASN A 689 -29.59 35.47 19.27
N LYS A 690 -28.64 36.35 18.91
CA LYS A 690 -28.33 37.60 19.61
C LYS A 690 -27.88 37.38 21.07
N SER A 691 -27.15 36.29 21.31
CA SER A 691 -26.58 35.97 22.63
C SER A 691 -25.56 37.01 23.14
N ASP A 692 -25.09 37.87 22.24
CA ASP A 692 -24.24 39.03 22.48
C ASP A 692 -25.00 40.31 22.88
N ALA A 693 -26.34 40.33 22.75
CA ALA A 693 -27.14 41.48 23.12
C ALA A 693 -27.30 41.62 24.64
N PRO A 694 -27.40 42.85 25.17
CA PRO A 694 -27.69 43.06 26.59
C PRO A 694 -29.04 42.44 26.94
N HIS A 695 -29.10 41.76 28.09
CA HIS A 695 -30.28 41.03 28.58
C HIS A 695 -30.67 39.79 27.75
N ALA A 696 -29.80 39.26 26.88
CA ALA A 696 -30.05 37.99 26.22
C ALA A 696 -30.20 36.83 27.21
N LEU A 697 -31.24 36.02 27.03
CA LEU A 697 -31.45 34.80 27.82
C LEU A 697 -30.43 33.71 27.46
N ALA A 698 -30.07 32.92 28.47
CA ALA A 698 -29.28 31.71 28.25
C ALA A 698 -30.09 30.65 27.47
N PRO A 699 -29.45 29.76 26.69
CA PRO A 699 -30.13 28.73 25.91
C PRO A 699 -31.14 27.89 26.70
N MET A 700 -30.81 27.52 27.94
CA MET A 700 -31.71 26.74 28.81
C MET A 700 -33.00 27.51 29.16
N GLN A 701 -32.91 28.83 29.37
CA GLN A 701 -34.07 29.67 29.64
C GLN A 701 -34.96 29.82 28.39
N VAL A 702 -34.34 29.96 27.22
CA VAL A 702 -35.05 29.96 25.92
C VAL A 702 -35.72 28.60 25.67
N ALA A 703 -35.04 27.49 25.96
CA ALA A 703 -35.61 26.14 25.82
C ALA A 703 -36.85 25.94 26.70
N SER A 704 -36.78 26.38 27.96
CA SER A 704 -37.91 26.33 28.89
C SER A 704 -39.06 27.22 28.41
N ALA A 705 -38.77 28.45 27.95
CA ALA A 705 -39.78 29.37 27.43
C ALA A 705 -40.50 28.85 26.17
N LEU A 706 -39.78 28.15 25.29
CA LEU A 706 -40.33 27.51 24.09
C LEU A 706 -40.94 26.12 24.36
N GLY A 707 -40.81 25.59 25.57
CA GLY A 707 -41.32 24.27 25.92
C GLY A 707 -40.65 23.11 25.20
N LEU A 708 -39.37 23.24 24.81
CA LEU A 708 -38.65 22.21 24.04
C LEU A 708 -38.58 20.86 24.75
N GLU A 709 -38.58 20.86 26.08
CA GLU A 709 -38.60 19.67 26.94
C GLU A 709 -39.83 18.77 26.71
N ARG A 710 -40.92 19.32 26.16
CA ARG A 710 -42.13 18.57 25.82
C ARG A 710 -42.00 17.79 24.51
N ILE A 711 -40.99 18.07 23.69
CA ILE A 711 -40.77 17.41 22.40
C ILE A 711 -40.01 16.10 22.65
N THR A 712 -40.73 14.98 22.60
CA THR A 712 -40.16 13.63 22.83
C THR A 712 -40.10 12.78 21.55
N ASP A 713 -40.75 13.19 20.48
CA ASP A 713 -40.94 12.41 19.26
C ASP A 713 -39.85 12.65 18.19
N LYS A 714 -38.94 13.61 18.42
CA LYS A 714 -37.84 13.95 17.50
C LYS A 714 -36.62 14.52 18.24
N PRO A 715 -35.40 14.35 17.71
CA PRO A 715 -34.20 14.91 18.32
C PRO A 715 -34.20 16.44 18.17
N TRP A 716 -33.91 17.14 19.26
CA TRP A 716 -33.75 18.59 19.24
C TRP A 716 -32.48 19.03 19.98
N HIS A 717 -31.96 20.20 19.63
CA HIS A 717 -30.82 20.81 20.30
C HIS A 717 -30.92 22.32 20.27
N ILE A 718 -30.40 22.99 21.29
CA ILE A 718 -30.38 24.45 21.38
C ILE A 718 -28.97 24.96 21.63
N CYS A 719 -28.57 26.01 20.89
CA CYS A 719 -27.27 26.65 21.04
C CYS A 719 -27.44 28.17 21.18
N ALA A 720 -26.60 28.79 22.02
CA ALA A 720 -26.38 30.24 21.96
C ALA A 720 -25.69 30.58 20.64
N ALA A 721 -26.14 31.64 19.98
CA ALA A 721 -25.54 32.10 18.73
C ALA A 721 -25.51 33.62 18.63
N SER A 722 -24.56 34.14 17.86
CA SER A 722 -24.58 35.51 17.35
C SER A 722 -24.38 35.46 15.84
N ALA A 723 -25.45 35.78 15.10
CA ALA A 723 -25.42 35.81 13.64
C ALA A 723 -24.46 36.86 13.07
N LEU A 724 -24.09 37.89 13.86
CA LEU A 724 -23.15 38.93 13.45
C LEU A 724 -21.69 38.48 13.59
N SER A 725 -21.35 37.84 14.72
CA SER A 725 -19.98 37.36 14.97
C SER A 725 -19.71 35.96 14.41
N GLY A 726 -20.76 35.18 14.16
CA GLY A 726 -20.69 33.77 13.79
C GLY A 726 -20.47 32.81 14.98
N ALA A 727 -20.35 33.34 16.21
CA ALA A 727 -20.13 32.52 17.40
C ALA A 727 -21.30 31.54 17.63
N GLY A 728 -20.98 30.28 17.96
CA GLY A 728 -21.94 29.21 18.25
C GLY A 728 -22.68 28.60 17.05
N LEU A 729 -22.57 29.19 15.85
CA LEU A 729 -23.27 28.71 14.66
C LEU A 729 -22.75 27.34 14.17
N MET A 730 -21.43 27.18 14.13
CA MET A 730 -20.80 25.94 13.64
C MET A 730 -21.12 24.74 14.53
N ASP A 731 -21.23 24.94 15.84
CA ASP A 731 -21.50 23.86 16.80
C ASP A 731 -22.92 23.30 16.59
N GLY A 732 -23.90 24.19 16.46
CA GLY A 732 -25.29 23.83 16.17
C GLY A 732 -25.44 23.12 14.83
N VAL A 733 -24.83 23.65 13.76
CA VAL A 733 -24.86 23.03 12.43
C VAL A 733 -24.14 21.67 12.43
N SER A 734 -23.05 21.53 13.17
CA SER A 734 -22.32 20.26 13.29
C SER A 734 -23.14 19.20 14.05
N TRP A 735 -23.93 19.60 15.04
CA TRP A 735 -24.91 18.71 15.66
C TRP A 735 -25.99 18.28 14.64
N LEU A 736 -26.52 19.21 13.87
CA LEU A 736 -27.54 18.91 12.86
C LEU A 736 -27.04 17.96 11.77
N ALA A 737 -25.81 18.18 11.28
CA ALA A 737 -25.16 17.30 10.31
C ALA A 737 -24.98 15.87 10.86
N ARG A 738 -24.61 15.73 12.14
CA ARG A 738 -24.54 14.42 12.81
C ARG A 738 -25.90 13.73 12.85
N GLN A 739 -26.94 14.42 13.31
CA GLN A 739 -28.29 13.83 13.38
C GLN A 739 -28.82 13.38 12.02
N ILE A 740 -28.59 14.18 10.96
CA ILE A 740 -29.01 13.84 9.60
C ILE A 740 -28.30 12.60 9.08
N ARG A 741 -26.99 12.46 9.36
CA ARG A 741 -26.25 11.25 9.02
C ARG A 741 -26.82 10.07 9.79
N ASP A 742 -26.97 10.18 11.11
CA ASP A 742 -27.46 9.08 11.96
C ASP A 742 -28.84 8.57 11.50
N MET A 743 -29.76 9.46 11.12
CA MET A 743 -31.07 9.05 10.59
C MET A 743 -31.00 8.38 9.21
N HIS A 744 -30.07 8.79 8.33
CA HIS A 744 -29.84 8.11 7.04
C HIS A 744 -29.17 6.74 7.21
N LEU A 745 -28.55 6.43 8.36
CA LEU A 745 -27.95 5.13 8.66
C LEU A 745 -28.99 4.10 9.17
N HIS A 746 -30.17 4.55 9.62
CA HIS A 746 -31.20 3.73 10.27
C HIS A 746 -32.44 3.42 9.40
N HIS A 747 -32.56 4.06 8.22
CA HIS A 747 -33.47 3.67 7.15
C HIS A 747 -32.70 2.94 6.06
#